data_AF-A0A4Q6IFX5-F1
#
_entry.id   AF-A0A4Q6IFX5-F1
#
_cell.length_a   1.000
_cell.length_b   1.000
_cell.length_c   1.000
_cell.angle_alpha   90.00
_cell.angle_beta   90.00
_cell.angle_gamma   90.00
#
_symmetry.space_group_name_H-M   'P 1'
#
loop_
_entity.id
_entity.type
_entity.pdbx_description
1 polymer ?
#
loop_
_entity_poly.entity_id
_entity_poly.type
_entity_poly.pdbx_seq_one_letter_code
_entity_poly.pdbx_strand_id
1 'polypeptide(L)'
;MGSGRGWHTGRVGRARVAGNARERLAELLGGAKSAGAFSAQLKAPAHGLRLEVAGVGPVSLPLRAPQAKKLIAVARPALFGRGEETLSDTGVRDTWQISPDQITLAGPSWSALLSGALEHFRDELGLPATARLRADPHTLLVYGKGQFFLPHQDSEKDDAMVGTLVLCLPSAHTGGELVIEHAGQHSTYRASKTELTLIAFYADCRHEVTPVRSGCRVALTFNLLAEPGTSAPASGPLPELARCLDQHFGTPAKPRYALRDLDPPNRLVYLLDHEYTQRGLSWERLKGADAERAALLRAAAGQADCESVLALAEVKQTWDAYPAGDAPWDDYHGYDEDDEYEDEDDSPATDDDYVVQDLIDDEITLDWWTGPDDTGGAPISLYVHDYEACTSTPSADLTPYESQYEGYMGNYGNTLDRWYRRAAVVVWPRERAFAARGEAGPRWALEELQGRIQRGDLDGARTAAESLAPFWKHTDAQPELLEGALHVAAGLGVAETAAMLLEPFRVNALGPQHAHGLAAAVERYGTVWLRQVVGGWFGPRYRYEPHGYKWTERLPDLCTALRSLGPAGTAAARLLPTGTWIAVDEDLRQWTATGPAEIRRPRLEQLGLPLQHLLQAADQEQRTESLAVLRAQADTVLECLMPMLRRAAQAQALPTDTRRAAGLDTVARDCTGRLRAIVARQLRAADDWSIAWIGCGCDLCATLETFLASRSRRVLEWPLAKDGRRHVHTRIDSAGLPVLHQTRRQGRPYTLVLTKTEQLFTREQTARRQAEADLTWLTSTWNTLPAGPR
;
A
#
# COMPACT_ATOMS: atom_id res chain seq x y z
N MET A 1 -22.95 53.00 -32.78
CA MET A 1 -23.60 53.49 -31.54
C MET A 1 -24.57 52.39 -31.09
N GLY A 2 -24.30 51.49 -30.15
CA GLY A 2 -23.33 51.50 -29.05
C GLY A 2 -24.08 51.57 -27.72
N SER A 3 -24.59 50.43 -27.22
CA SER A 3 -24.89 50.11 -25.81
C SER A 3 -25.57 48.72 -25.81
N GLY A 4 -25.34 47.76 -24.92
CA GLY A 4 -24.48 47.56 -23.77
C GLY A 4 -24.99 46.22 -23.19
N ARG A 5 -24.16 45.17 -23.16
CA ARG A 5 -24.55 43.86 -22.61
C ARG A 5 -23.82 43.65 -21.30
N GLY A 6 -24.53 43.87 -20.19
CA GLY A 6 -24.15 43.34 -18.88
C GLY A 6 -24.62 41.90 -18.78
N TRP A 7 -23.72 41.00 -18.43
CA TRP A 7 -24.05 39.62 -18.08
C TRP A 7 -24.18 39.54 -16.55
N HIS A 8 -25.40 39.31 -16.08
CA HIS A 8 -25.67 38.96 -14.70
C HIS A 8 -25.27 37.49 -14.45
N THR A 9 -24.50 37.28 -13.40
CA THR A 9 -24.14 35.98 -12.81
C THR A 9 -25.38 35.21 -12.38
N GLY A 10 -25.74 34.18 -13.13
CA GLY A 10 -26.82 33.25 -12.78
C GLY A 10 -26.30 32.14 -11.87
N ARG A 11 -26.84 32.06 -10.65
CA ARG A 11 -26.84 30.84 -9.83
C ARG A 11 -27.48 29.71 -10.64
N VAL A 12 -26.70 28.73 -11.06
CA VAL A 12 -27.22 27.50 -11.65
C VAL A 12 -27.74 26.62 -10.52
N GLY A 13 -29.05 26.61 -10.34
CA GLY A 13 -29.71 25.56 -9.58
C GLY A 13 -29.52 24.22 -10.29
N ARG A 14 -28.76 23.31 -9.67
CA ARG A 14 -28.67 21.91 -10.12
C ARG A 14 -30.06 21.28 -9.97
N ALA A 15 -30.63 20.84 -11.09
CA ALA A 15 -31.76 19.92 -11.09
C ALA A 15 -31.36 18.60 -10.41
N ARG A 16 -32.15 18.14 -9.44
CA ARG A 16 -31.99 16.86 -8.74
C ARG A 16 -32.05 15.71 -9.75
N VAL A 17 -30.90 15.13 -10.08
CA VAL A 17 -30.82 13.76 -10.59
C VAL A 17 -31.14 12.86 -9.39
N ALA A 18 -32.10 11.93 -9.53
CA ALA A 18 -32.38 10.96 -8.49
C ALA A 18 -31.11 10.13 -8.25
N GLY A 19 -30.45 10.35 -7.12
CA GLY A 19 -29.22 9.66 -6.76
C GLY A 19 -29.42 8.15 -6.62
N ASN A 20 -28.32 7.40 -6.70
CA ASN A 20 -28.33 5.97 -6.40
C ASN A 20 -28.72 5.71 -4.92
N ALA A 21 -29.00 4.45 -4.55
CA ALA A 21 -29.52 4.12 -3.21
C ALA A 21 -28.62 4.61 -2.06
N ARG A 22 -27.29 4.56 -2.24
CA ARG A 22 -26.31 5.05 -1.25
C ARG A 22 -26.31 6.56 -1.10
N GLU A 23 -26.47 7.32 -2.18
CA GLU A 23 -26.60 8.79 -2.14
C GLU A 23 -27.89 9.18 -1.41
N ARG A 24 -28.99 8.47 -1.68
CA ARG A 24 -30.25 8.69 -0.96
C ARG A 24 -30.13 8.37 0.53
N LEU A 25 -29.41 7.31 0.89
CA LEU A 25 -29.11 6.96 2.28
C LEU A 25 -28.30 8.07 2.96
N ALA A 26 -27.25 8.58 2.31
CA ALA A 26 -26.43 9.68 2.81
C ALA A 26 -27.24 10.99 2.97
N GLU A 27 -28.16 11.30 2.06
CA GLU A 27 -29.08 12.43 2.19
C GLU A 27 -30.00 12.29 3.41
N LEU A 28 -30.55 11.09 3.65
CA LEU A 28 -31.44 10.82 4.78
C LEU A 28 -30.70 10.94 6.13
N LEU A 29 -29.47 10.41 6.20
CA LEU A 29 -28.60 10.55 7.37
C LEU A 29 -28.11 11.99 7.57
N GLY A 30 -27.88 12.74 6.49
CA GLY A 30 -27.51 14.16 6.56
C GLY A 30 -28.66 15.09 6.95
N GLY A 31 -29.91 14.66 6.71
CA GLY A 31 -31.12 15.38 7.11
C GLY A 31 -31.46 15.27 8.61
N ALA A 32 -30.80 14.36 9.34
CA ALA A 32 -30.82 14.36 10.79
C ALA A 32 -30.12 15.63 11.28
N LYS A 33 -30.86 16.51 11.98
CA LYS A 33 -30.32 17.79 12.43
C LYS A 33 -29.25 17.53 13.48
N SER A 34 -27.99 17.89 13.20
CA SER A 34 -26.96 17.99 14.24
C SER A 34 -27.46 18.89 15.37
N ALA A 35 -27.63 18.32 16.55
CA ALA A 35 -28.04 19.07 17.73
C ALA A 35 -26.85 19.74 18.45
N GLY A 36 -25.60 19.44 18.04
CA GLY A 36 -24.39 19.84 18.78
C GLY A 36 -23.40 20.68 17.99
N ALA A 37 -22.68 21.56 18.69
CA ALA A 37 -21.54 22.32 18.20
C ALA A 37 -20.21 21.58 18.49
N PHE A 38 -19.18 21.84 17.69
CA PHE A 38 -17.83 21.29 17.95
C PHE A 38 -17.17 21.89 19.21
N SER A 39 -17.66 23.05 19.66
CA SER A 39 -17.24 23.72 20.87
C SER A 39 -18.36 24.57 21.48
N ALA A 40 -18.33 24.75 22.80
CA ALA A 40 -19.33 25.50 23.55
C ALA A 40 -18.72 26.25 24.73
N GLN A 41 -19.40 27.30 25.22
CA GLN A 41 -18.96 28.11 26.35
C GLN A 41 -20.06 28.28 27.40
N LEU A 42 -19.67 28.19 28.67
CA LEU A 42 -20.49 28.53 29.83
C LEU A 42 -19.75 29.51 30.75
N LYS A 43 -20.45 30.55 31.22
CA LYS A 43 -19.93 31.46 32.27
C LYS A 43 -20.47 31.06 33.63
N ALA A 44 -19.65 31.20 34.67
CA ALA A 44 -20.05 30.87 36.03
C ALA A 44 -19.45 31.81 37.09
N PRO A 45 -20.09 31.94 38.27
CA PRO A 45 -19.61 32.84 39.31
C PRO A 45 -18.28 32.39 39.92
N ALA A 46 -17.30 33.29 39.98
CA ALA A 46 -15.95 33.00 40.49
C ALA A 46 -15.91 32.59 41.97
N HIS A 47 -16.84 33.08 42.79
CA HIS A 47 -16.89 32.78 44.22
C HIS A 47 -17.28 31.33 44.54
N GLY A 48 -17.78 30.58 43.55
CA GLY A 48 -18.10 29.16 43.72
C GLY A 48 -16.87 28.26 43.78
N LEU A 49 -15.73 28.73 43.28
CA LEU A 49 -14.46 27.99 43.24
C LEU A 49 -13.49 28.52 44.31
N ARG A 50 -12.94 27.61 45.11
CA ARG A 50 -11.74 27.81 45.92
C ARG A 50 -10.61 27.00 45.29
N LEU A 51 -9.56 27.69 44.87
CA LEU A 51 -8.35 27.11 44.28
C LEU A 51 -7.21 27.25 45.29
N GLU A 52 -6.56 26.14 45.62
CA GLU A 52 -5.30 26.12 46.36
C GLU A 52 -4.20 25.51 45.49
N VAL A 53 -3.00 26.11 45.54
CA VAL A 53 -1.83 25.63 44.81
C VAL A 53 -0.69 25.41 45.79
N ALA A 54 -0.10 24.20 45.77
CA ALA A 54 1.03 23.85 46.61
C ALA A 54 2.19 24.84 46.42
N GLY A 55 2.74 25.36 47.52
CA GLY A 55 3.79 26.39 47.51
C GLY A 55 3.29 27.84 47.34
N VAL A 56 2.03 28.06 46.97
CA VAL A 56 1.42 29.41 46.87
C VAL A 56 0.32 29.63 47.92
N GLY A 57 -0.44 28.59 48.24
CA GLY A 57 -1.61 28.64 49.12
C GLY A 57 -2.90 29.01 48.36
N PRO A 58 -3.91 29.58 49.06
CA PRO A 58 -5.17 29.98 48.44
C PRO A 58 -4.99 31.07 47.38
N VAL A 59 -5.55 30.83 46.19
CA VAL A 59 -5.55 31.76 45.05
C VAL A 59 -6.86 32.56 45.07
N SER A 60 -6.75 33.89 45.05
CA SER A 60 -7.91 34.80 45.10
C SER A 60 -8.37 35.14 43.68
N LEU A 61 -9.68 35.09 43.45
CA LEU A 61 -10.30 35.42 42.17
C LEU A 61 -11.11 36.72 42.29
N PRO A 62 -11.04 37.67 41.33
CA PRO A 62 -10.18 37.66 40.14
C PRO A 62 -8.68 37.76 40.45
N LEU A 63 -7.89 37.06 39.65
CA LEU A 63 -6.46 36.89 39.82
C LEU A 63 -5.71 38.20 39.49
N ARG A 64 -4.81 38.60 40.39
CA ARG A 64 -4.02 39.84 40.26
C ARG A 64 -2.56 39.52 39.97
N ALA A 65 -1.85 40.47 39.36
CA ALA A 65 -0.45 40.31 38.97
C ALA A 65 0.49 39.76 40.06
N PRO A 66 0.38 40.13 41.36
CA PRO A 66 1.22 39.54 42.40
C PRO A 66 0.99 38.04 42.62
N GLN A 67 -0.25 37.55 42.48
CA GLN A 67 -0.55 36.12 42.60
C GLN A 67 -0.10 35.36 41.34
N ALA A 68 -0.27 35.93 40.14
CA ALA A 68 0.24 35.33 38.91
C ALA A 68 1.76 35.09 38.97
N LYS A 69 2.53 36.06 39.50
CA LYS A 69 3.98 35.90 39.72
C LYS A 69 4.32 34.76 40.68
N LYS A 70 3.52 34.56 41.73
CA LYS A 70 3.71 33.42 42.67
C LYS A 70 3.41 32.09 42.00
N LEU A 71 2.39 32.02 41.15
CA LEU A 71 2.10 30.81 40.36
C LEU A 71 3.26 30.48 39.42
N ILE A 72 3.76 31.47 38.68
CA ILE A 72 4.92 31.27 37.79
C ILE A 72 6.14 30.76 38.56
N ALA A 73 6.38 31.25 39.78
CA ALA A 73 7.53 30.86 40.59
C ALA A 73 7.51 29.37 41.04
N VAL A 74 6.35 28.71 41.04
CA VAL A 74 6.22 27.27 41.33
C VAL A 74 5.94 26.42 40.09
N ALA A 75 5.77 27.08 38.93
CA ALA A 75 5.48 26.45 37.65
C ALA A 75 6.77 26.02 36.93
N ARG A 76 6.61 25.23 35.88
CA ARG A 76 7.67 24.82 34.96
C ARG A 76 7.28 25.22 33.53
N PRO A 77 8.22 25.42 32.60
CA PRO A 77 7.86 25.58 31.20
C PRO A 77 7.06 24.36 30.71
N ALA A 78 6.02 24.59 29.93
CA ALA A 78 5.21 23.52 29.37
C ALA A 78 5.90 22.86 28.16
N LEU A 79 5.72 21.55 28.04
CA LEU A 79 6.21 20.76 26.90
C LEU A 79 5.09 20.58 25.87
N PHE A 80 5.40 20.24 24.63
CA PHE A 80 4.40 19.84 23.63
C PHE A 80 4.81 18.51 22.96
N GLY A 81 3.83 17.81 22.39
CA GLY A 81 4.07 16.55 21.68
C GLY A 81 4.26 16.76 20.18
N ARG A 82 5.22 16.06 19.56
CA ARG A 82 5.35 15.93 18.11
C ARG A 82 5.45 14.44 17.77
N GLY A 83 4.34 13.82 17.38
CA GLY A 83 4.28 12.36 17.27
C GLY A 83 4.47 11.68 18.63
N GLU A 84 5.46 10.79 18.74
CA GLU A 84 5.82 10.12 20.01
C GLU A 84 6.77 10.93 20.90
N GLU A 85 7.31 12.06 20.42
CA GLU A 85 8.31 12.85 21.15
C GLU A 85 7.66 13.95 22.01
N THR A 86 8.16 14.11 23.24
CA THR A 86 7.83 15.25 24.11
C THR A 86 8.96 16.28 24.05
N LEU A 87 8.72 17.43 23.42
CA LEU A 87 9.74 18.44 23.12
C LEU A 87 9.48 19.77 23.86
N SER A 88 10.56 20.50 24.10
CA SER A 88 10.55 21.89 24.58
C SER A 88 11.04 22.80 23.47
N ASP A 89 10.11 23.41 22.75
CA ASP A 89 10.38 24.43 21.74
C ASP A 89 9.46 25.62 22.01
N THR A 90 10.07 26.71 22.47
CA THR A 90 9.37 27.95 22.80
C THR A 90 8.83 28.68 21.55
N GLY A 91 9.26 28.29 20.35
CA GLY A 91 8.68 28.76 19.08
C GLY A 91 7.30 28.15 18.80
N VAL A 92 7.00 26.97 19.37
CA VAL A 92 5.71 26.27 19.19
C VAL A 92 4.78 26.51 20.38
N ARG A 93 5.32 26.39 21.60
CA ARG A 93 4.56 26.54 22.85
C ARG A 93 5.37 27.32 23.87
N ASP A 94 4.89 28.52 24.22
CA ASP A 94 5.47 29.32 25.30
C ASP A 94 4.40 29.54 26.37
N THR A 95 4.44 28.73 27.43
CA THR A 95 3.54 28.86 28.58
C THR A 95 4.11 28.17 29.82
N TRP A 96 3.68 28.60 31.00
CA TRP A 96 4.02 27.95 32.26
C TRP A 96 2.95 26.94 32.65
N GLN A 97 3.34 25.79 33.19
CA GLN A 97 2.44 24.75 33.68
C GLN A 97 2.67 24.38 35.15
N ILE A 98 1.58 24.05 35.83
CA ILE A 98 1.55 23.46 37.17
C ILE A 98 0.74 22.17 37.09
N SER A 99 1.30 21.10 37.68
CA SER A 99 0.73 19.76 37.59
C SER A 99 -0.53 19.61 38.46
N PRO A 100 -1.52 18.78 38.06
CA PRO A 100 -2.77 18.58 38.81
C PRO A 100 -2.60 18.17 40.26
N ASP A 101 -1.59 17.36 40.59
CA ASP A 101 -1.29 16.90 41.95
C ASP A 101 -0.90 18.05 42.90
N GLN A 102 -0.51 19.20 42.35
CA GLN A 102 -0.19 20.40 43.11
C GLN A 102 -1.41 21.30 43.34
N ILE A 103 -2.59 20.93 42.84
CA ILE A 103 -3.77 21.77 42.81
C ILE A 103 -4.90 21.12 43.58
N THR A 104 -5.60 21.90 44.39
CA THR A 104 -6.85 21.48 45.04
C THR A 104 -7.97 22.40 44.61
N LEU A 105 -9.01 21.80 44.02
CA LEU A 105 -10.26 22.46 43.67
C LEU A 105 -11.31 22.14 44.72
N ALA A 106 -11.80 23.16 45.39
CA ALA A 106 -12.84 23.07 46.40
C ALA A 106 -13.81 24.25 46.25
N GLY A 107 -14.71 24.43 47.21
CA GLY A 107 -15.71 25.49 47.16
C GLY A 107 -17.07 24.95 47.57
N PRO A 108 -17.93 25.76 48.22
CA PRO A 108 -19.23 25.29 48.68
C PRO A 108 -20.16 24.91 47.53
N SER A 109 -19.97 25.47 46.33
CA SER A 109 -20.79 25.20 45.15
C SER A 109 -20.02 24.63 43.95
N TRP A 110 -18.71 24.37 44.08
CA TRP A 110 -17.87 23.90 42.97
C TRP A 110 -18.37 22.59 42.35
N SER A 111 -18.66 21.58 43.17
CA SER A 111 -19.14 20.29 42.67
C SER A 111 -20.45 20.42 41.89
N ALA A 112 -21.42 21.19 42.41
CA ALA A 112 -22.70 21.41 41.73
C ALA A 112 -22.54 22.22 40.43
N LEU A 113 -21.66 23.23 40.44
CA LEU A 113 -21.33 24.03 39.26
C LEU A 113 -20.71 23.16 38.17
N LEU A 114 -19.71 22.35 38.52
CA LEU A 114 -19.05 21.46 37.56
C LEU A 114 -20.02 20.41 37.01
N SER A 115 -20.85 19.79 37.86
CA SER A 115 -21.87 18.84 37.39
C SER A 115 -22.86 19.48 36.42
N GLY A 116 -23.40 20.66 36.74
CA GLY A 116 -24.30 21.37 35.82
C GLY A 116 -23.62 21.82 34.53
N ALA A 117 -22.33 22.20 34.59
CA ALA A 117 -21.55 22.53 33.40
C ALA A 117 -21.33 21.30 32.50
N LEU A 118 -21.06 20.13 33.09
CA LEU A 118 -20.88 18.89 32.34
C LEU A 118 -22.19 18.44 31.67
N GLU A 119 -23.33 18.59 32.33
CA GLU A 119 -24.65 18.35 31.70
C GLU A 119 -24.90 19.32 30.54
N HIS A 120 -24.62 20.61 30.74
CA HIS A 120 -24.73 21.61 29.68
C HIS A 120 -23.83 21.29 28.48
N PHE A 121 -22.56 20.93 28.71
CA PHE A 121 -21.64 20.61 27.61
C PHE A 121 -21.96 19.29 26.92
N ARG A 122 -22.54 18.30 27.62
CA ARG A 122 -23.07 17.10 26.95
C ARG A 122 -24.10 17.49 25.89
N ASP A 123 -25.05 18.34 26.28
CA ASP A 123 -26.16 18.75 25.41
C ASP A 123 -25.66 19.64 24.26
N GLU A 124 -24.84 20.66 24.56
CA GLU A 124 -24.31 21.59 23.54
C GLU A 124 -23.34 20.94 22.57
N LEU A 125 -22.55 19.95 23.00
CA LEU A 125 -21.69 19.19 22.09
C LEU A 125 -22.49 18.16 21.28
N GLY A 126 -23.76 17.89 21.63
CA GLY A 126 -24.60 16.92 20.94
C GLY A 126 -24.24 15.48 21.25
N LEU A 127 -23.68 15.21 22.43
CA LEU A 127 -23.44 13.84 22.90
C LEU A 127 -24.77 13.16 23.24
N PRO A 128 -24.83 11.81 23.23
CA PRO A 128 -26.04 11.08 23.61
C PRO A 128 -26.57 11.53 24.98
N ALA A 129 -27.89 11.74 25.10
CA ALA A 129 -28.50 12.21 26.35
C ALA A 129 -28.23 11.29 27.56
N THR A 130 -27.92 10.02 27.30
CA THR A 130 -27.58 9.03 28.31
C THR A 130 -26.09 9.00 28.67
N ALA A 131 -25.23 9.63 27.88
CA ALA A 131 -23.82 9.76 28.19
C ALA A 131 -23.61 10.61 29.44
N ARG A 132 -22.62 10.22 30.25
CA ARG A 132 -22.26 10.96 31.46
C ARG A 132 -20.84 11.49 31.33
N LEU A 133 -20.69 12.80 31.37
CA LEU A 133 -19.38 13.43 31.28
C LEU A 133 -18.70 13.50 32.66
N ARG A 134 -17.39 13.21 32.67
CA ARG A 134 -16.48 13.40 33.80
C ARG A 134 -15.33 14.28 33.36
N ALA A 135 -14.98 15.28 34.16
CA ALA A 135 -13.81 16.12 33.95
C ALA A 135 -12.65 15.63 34.84
N ASP A 136 -11.55 15.24 34.21
CA ASP A 136 -10.32 14.83 34.91
C ASP A 136 -9.26 15.94 34.80
N PRO A 137 -8.81 16.56 35.91
CA PRO A 137 -7.86 17.68 35.85
C PRO A 137 -6.55 17.30 35.16
N HIS A 138 -6.14 18.08 34.16
CA HIS A 138 -4.96 17.79 33.36
C HIS A 138 -3.79 18.73 33.62
N THR A 139 -3.95 20.05 33.55
CA THR A 139 -2.85 21.01 33.81
C THR A 139 -3.36 22.43 34.06
N LEU A 140 -2.77 23.15 35.02
CA LEU A 140 -2.97 24.60 35.17
C LEU A 140 -1.90 25.37 34.39
N LEU A 141 -2.35 26.20 33.46
CA LEU A 141 -1.53 26.97 32.54
C LEU A 141 -1.55 28.45 32.90
N VAL A 142 -0.38 29.09 32.88
CA VAL A 142 -0.19 30.51 33.16
C VAL A 142 0.55 31.16 31.99
N TYR A 143 -0.13 32.06 31.29
CA TYR A 143 0.42 32.83 30.16
C TYR A 143 0.65 34.28 30.58
N GLY A 144 1.89 34.73 30.47
CA GLY A 144 2.31 36.13 30.58
C GLY A 144 2.31 36.84 29.23
N LYS A 145 2.78 38.10 29.19
CA LYS A 145 2.87 38.87 27.94
C LYS A 145 3.77 38.16 26.92
N GLY A 146 3.31 38.05 25.68
CA GLY A 146 4.01 37.44 24.56
C GLY A 146 3.78 35.94 24.45
N GLN A 147 3.39 35.26 25.52
CA GLN A 147 3.20 33.81 25.57
C GLN A 147 1.96 33.36 24.78
N PHE A 148 2.05 32.20 24.15
CA PHE A 148 1.09 31.64 23.19
C PHE A 148 1.18 30.11 23.11
N PHE A 149 0.28 29.51 22.35
CA PHE A 149 0.42 28.14 21.88
C PHE A 149 -0.13 28.05 20.45
N LEU A 150 0.72 27.67 19.48
CA LEU A 150 0.35 27.56 18.07
C LEU A 150 -0.78 26.54 17.82
N PRO A 151 -1.44 26.57 16.64
CA PRO A 151 -2.48 25.63 16.26
C PRO A 151 -2.03 24.17 16.39
N HIS A 152 -2.73 23.39 17.22
CA HIS A 152 -2.48 21.98 17.48
C HIS A 152 -3.78 21.23 17.77
N GLN A 153 -3.71 19.89 17.74
CA GLN A 153 -4.80 18.99 18.14
C GLN A 153 -4.40 18.26 19.43
N ASP A 154 -5.37 18.03 20.32
CA ASP A 154 -5.10 17.32 21.57
C ASP A 154 -5.00 15.80 21.31
N SER A 155 -3.98 15.16 21.87
CA SER A 155 -3.95 13.69 21.92
C SER A 155 -4.94 13.18 22.97
N GLU A 156 -5.69 12.14 22.60
CA GLU A 156 -6.54 11.36 23.52
C GLU A 156 -5.64 10.60 24.51
N LYS A 157 -5.82 10.86 25.81
CA LYS A 157 -4.96 10.32 26.89
C LYS A 157 -5.62 9.17 27.66
N ASP A 158 -6.88 8.90 27.37
CA ASP A 158 -7.74 7.89 28.01
C ASP A 158 -8.77 7.42 26.97
N ASP A 159 -9.14 6.13 27.03
CA ASP A 159 -10.05 5.49 26.07
C ASP A 159 -11.48 6.07 26.11
N ALA A 160 -11.83 6.74 27.21
CA ALA A 160 -13.09 7.45 27.38
C ALA A 160 -13.01 8.93 27.00
N MET A 161 -11.83 9.46 26.65
CA MET A 161 -11.67 10.89 26.35
C MET A 161 -12.35 11.24 25.03
N VAL A 162 -13.32 12.15 25.10
CA VAL A 162 -14.01 12.69 23.91
C VAL A 162 -13.56 14.12 23.59
N GLY A 163 -12.98 14.84 24.56
CA GLY A 163 -12.58 16.21 24.36
C GLY A 163 -11.83 16.83 25.53
N THR A 164 -11.75 18.17 25.49
CA THR A 164 -11.06 18.99 26.50
C THR A 164 -12.02 20.02 27.07
N LEU A 165 -11.98 20.20 28.39
CA LEU A 165 -12.64 21.30 29.10
C LEU A 165 -11.58 22.29 29.60
N VAL A 166 -11.72 23.56 29.23
CA VAL A 166 -10.84 24.66 29.65
C VAL A 166 -11.61 25.57 30.60
N LEU A 167 -11.16 25.63 31.85
CA LEU A 167 -11.63 26.57 32.86
C LEU A 167 -10.69 27.77 32.92
N CYS A 168 -11.04 28.87 32.23
CA CYS A 168 -10.32 30.13 32.36
C CYS A 168 -10.69 30.82 33.69
N LEU A 169 -9.67 31.12 34.49
CA LEU A 169 -9.82 31.86 35.74
C LEU A 169 -9.91 33.37 35.46
N PRO A 170 -10.78 34.10 36.17
CA PRO A 170 -10.97 35.53 35.94
C PRO A 170 -9.70 36.30 36.22
N SER A 171 -9.21 37.03 35.22
CA SER A 171 -7.95 37.78 35.27
C SER A 171 -7.96 38.93 34.26
N ALA A 172 -7.29 40.03 34.59
CA ALA A 172 -7.18 41.17 33.68
C ALA A 172 -6.08 40.93 32.64
N HIS A 173 -6.47 40.79 31.36
CA HIS A 173 -5.56 40.61 30.23
C HIS A 173 -6.20 41.06 28.90
N THR A 174 -5.37 41.19 27.86
CA THR A 174 -5.76 41.37 26.45
C THR A 174 -4.92 40.46 25.56
N GLY A 175 -5.44 40.01 24.42
CA GLY A 175 -4.87 38.85 23.72
C GLY A 175 -5.20 37.55 24.47
N GLY A 176 -4.60 36.42 24.08
CA GLY A 176 -4.81 35.15 24.78
C GLY A 176 -6.16 34.49 24.49
N GLU A 177 -6.82 34.88 23.40
CA GLU A 177 -8.02 34.23 22.91
C GLU A 177 -7.75 32.75 22.60
N LEU A 178 -8.69 31.88 23.00
CA LEU A 178 -8.71 30.48 22.59
C LEU A 178 -9.49 30.39 21.28
N VAL A 179 -8.81 30.03 20.20
CA VAL A 179 -9.41 29.83 18.88
C VAL A 179 -9.50 28.33 18.66
N ILE A 180 -10.70 27.84 18.32
CA ILE A 180 -10.98 26.43 18.07
C ILE A 180 -11.53 26.32 16.66
N GLU A 181 -10.99 25.39 15.89
CA GLU A 181 -11.30 25.12 14.51
C GLU A 181 -11.71 23.66 14.33
N HIS A 182 -12.76 23.42 13.53
CA HIS A 182 -13.22 22.09 13.16
C HIS A 182 -13.99 22.14 11.84
N ALA A 183 -13.63 21.29 10.88
CA ALA A 183 -14.29 21.21 9.56
C ALA A 183 -14.44 22.58 8.87
N GLY A 184 -13.35 23.34 8.79
CA GLY A 184 -13.30 24.69 8.19
C GLY A 184 -14.06 25.80 8.95
N GLN A 185 -14.68 25.50 10.10
CA GLN A 185 -15.35 26.49 10.95
C GLN A 185 -14.46 26.88 12.13
N HIS A 186 -14.53 28.14 12.57
CA HIS A 186 -13.82 28.62 13.75
C HIS A 186 -14.74 29.23 14.83
N SER A 187 -14.32 29.10 16.09
CA SER A 187 -14.93 29.73 17.26
C SER A 187 -13.84 30.38 18.10
N THR A 188 -14.01 31.67 18.42
CA THR A 188 -13.04 32.43 19.24
C THR A 188 -13.63 32.75 20.61
N TYR A 189 -12.99 32.26 21.66
CA TYR A 189 -13.44 32.46 23.04
C TYR A 189 -12.52 33.41 23.82
N ARG A 190 -13.15 34.38 24.48
CA ARG A 190 -12.49 35.38 25.34
C ARG A 190 -12.80 35.10 26.80
N ALA A 191 -11.77 34.98 27.62
CA ALA A 191 -11.92 34.79 29.07
C ALA A 191 -12.46 36.06 29.75
N SER A 192 -13.36 35.89 30.71
CA SER A 192 -13.91 36.99 31.51
C SER A 192 -12.89 37.54 32.50
N LYS A 193 -12.99 38.85 32.81
CA LYS A 193 -12.17 39.49 33.85
C LYS A 193 -12.69 39.24 35.27
N THR A 194 -13.95 38.84 35.40
CA THR A 194 -14.67 38.78 36.68
C THR A 194 -15.35 37.44 36.96
N GLU A 195 -15.62 36.66 35.92
CA GLU A 195 -16.33 35.37 36.00
C GLU A 195 -15.43 34.22 35.55
N LEU A 196 -15.76 33.01 35.97
CA LEU A 196 -15.18 31.80 35.36
C LEU A 196 -15.71 31.67 33.94
N THR A 197 -14.86 31.25 33.02
CA THR A 197 -15.24 30.95 31.65
C THR A 197 -14.84 29.52 31.34
N LEU A 198 -15.84 28.64 31.23
CA LEU A 198 -15.68 27.23 30.90
C LEU A 198 -15.89 27.08 29.40
N ILE A 199 -15.00 26.36 28.71
CA ILE A 199 -15.08 26.11 27.28
C ILE A 199 -14.82 24.62 27.07
N ALA A 200 -15.72 23.92 26.40
CA ALA A 200 -15.55 22.50 26.05
C ALA A 200 -15.50 22.33 24.53
N PHE A 201 -14.68 21.41 24.05
CA PHE A 201 -14.55 21.08 22.62
C PHE A 201 -14.04 19.65 22.43
N TYR A 202 -14.29 19.07 21.26
CA TYR A 202 -13.85 17.71 20.94
C TYR A 202 -12.33 17.59 20.77
N ALA A 203 -11.77 16.40 21.05
CA ALA A 203 -10.32 16.18 21.06
C ALA A 203 -9.68 16.37 19.67
N ASP A 204 -10.46 16.12 18.62
CA ASP A 204 -10.10 16.27 17.22
C ASP A 204 -10.27 17.70 16.68
N CYS A 205 -10.66 18.66 17.51
CA CYS A 205 -10.63 20.07 17.12
C CYS A 205 -9.18 20.59 17.15
N ARG A 206 -8.76 21.26 16.07
CA ARG A 206 -7.53 22.05 16.07
C ARG A 206 -7.77 23.33 16.89
N HIS A 207 -6.82 23.72 17.73
CA HIS A 207 -6.99 24.89 18.56
C HIS A 207 -5.66 25.58 18.86
N GLU A 208 -5.74 26.87 19.17
CA GLU A 208 -4.60 27.70 19.54
C GLU A 208 -4.93 28.66 20.67
N VAL A 209 -3.88 29.14 21.34
CA VAL A 209 -3.96 30.29 22.24
C VAL A 209 -3.14 31.42 21.64
N THR A 210 -3.83 32.44 21.15
CA THR A 210 -3.18 33.61 20.55
C THR A 210 -2.28 34.35 21.55
N PRO A 211 -1.27 35.12 21.10
CA PRO A 211 -0.36 35.81 22.01
C PRO A 211 -1.05 36.77 22.99
N VAL A 212 -0.72 36.64 24.28
CA VAL A 212 -1.18 37.58 25.32
C VAL A 212 -0.47 38.92 25.14
N ARG A 213 -1.23 39.98 24.85
CA ARG A 213 -0.69 41.34 24.60
C ARG A 213 -0.43 42.12 25.89
N SER A 214 -1.27 41.92 26.91
CA SER A 214 -1.10 42.51 28.24
C SER A 214 -1.74 41.67 29.33
N GLY A 215 -1.26 41.79 30.58
CA GLY A 215 -1.81 41.08 31.72
C GLY A 215 -1.32 39.62 31.80
N CYS A 216 -2.16 38.76 32.39
CA CYS A 216 -1.87 37.34 32.54
C CYS A 216 -3.16 36.52 32.38
N ARG A 217 -3.12 35.49 31.53
CA ARG A 217 -4.20 34.51 31.34
C ARG A 217 -3.88 33.26 32.14
N VAL A 218 -4.80 32.82 32.99
CA VAL A 218 -4.66 31.58 33.76
C VAL A 218 -5.82 30.65 33.45
N ALA A 219 -5.54 29.41 33.08
CA ALA A 219 -6.56 28.44 32.71
C ALA A 219 -6.21 27.04 33.22
N LEU A 220 -7.19 26.31 33.74
CA LEU A 220 -7.06 24.89 34.09
C LEU A 220 -7.71 24.05 33.00
N THR A 221 -6.96 23.11 32.42
CA THR A 221 -7.48 22.15 31.44
C THR A 221 -7.87 20.85 32.12
N PHE A 222 -8.89 20.19 31.59
CA PHE A 222 -9.38 18.89 32.02
C PHE A 222 -9.56 18.01 30.78
N ASN A 223 -9.22 16.73 30.90
CA ASN A 223 -9.68 15.73 29.94
C ASN A 223 -11.18 15.51 30.18
N LEU A 224 -11.98 15.60 29.12
CA LEU A 224 -13.41 15.38 29.16
C LEU A 224 -13.70 13.94 28.75
N LEU A 225 -14.11 13.12 29.72
CA LEU A 225 -14.32 11.70 29.56
C LEU A 225 -15.83 11.40 29.46
N ALA A 226 -16.24 10.63 28.47
CA ALA A 226 -17.62 10.17 28.33
C ALA A 226 -17.75 8.74 28.84
N GLU A 227 -18.45 8.59 29.96
CA GLU A 227 -18.86 7.27 30.46
C GLU A 227 -20.06 6.77 29.66
N PRO A 228 -20.04 5.48 29.27
CA PRO A 228 -21.12 4.91 28.48
C PRO A 228 -22.44 4.89 29.26
N GLY A 229 -23.51 5.26 28.57
CA GLY A 229 -24.88 5.20 29.07
C GLY A 229 -25.74 4.32 28.18
N THR A 230 -26.88 3.88 28.70
CA THR A 230 -27.83 3.05 27.95
C THR A 230 -28.35 3.82 26.73
N SER A 231 -28.10 3.36 25.50
CA SER A 231 -28.59 4.05 24.31
C SER A 231 -30.12 4.09 24.27
N ALA A 232 -30.68 5.26 23.97
CA ALA A 232 -32.09 5.37 23.59
C ALA A 232 -32.30 4.71 22.21
N PRO A 233 -33.52 4.20 21.90
CA PRO A 233 -33.82 3.71 20.57
C PRO A 233 -33.70 4.84 19.55
N ALA A 234 -33.06 4.58 18.41
CA ALA A 234 -32.95 5.54 17.32
C ALA A 234 -34.35 5.93 16.79
N SER A 235 -34.58 7.23 16.58
CA SER A 235 -35.83 7.78 16.04
C SER A 235 -35.54 8.48 14.71
N GLY A 236 -36.18 8.04 13.62
CA GLY A 236 -35.92 8.59 12.28
C GLY A 236 -36.56 7.74 11.17
N PRO A 237 -36.20 7.99 9.89
CA PRO A 237 -36.76 7.29 8.73
C PRO A 237 -36.15 5.88 8.54
N LEU A 238 -36.23 5.05 9.58
CA LEU A 238 -35.64 3.71 9.59
C LEU A 238 -36.13 2.81 8.44
N PRO A 239 -37.44 2.76 8.09
CA PRO A 239 -37.91 1.95 6.97
C PRO A 239 -37.34 2.41 5.63
N GLU A 240 -37.20 3.73 5.41
CA GLU A 240 -36.61 4.27 4.18
C GLU A 240 -35.11 3.99 4.10
N LEU A 241 -34.39 4.07 5.21
CA LEU A 241 -32.97 3.72 5.29
C LEU A 241 -32.76 2.22 5.02
N ALA A 242 -33.56 1.34 5.64
CA ALA A 242 -33.52 -0.10 5.41
C ALA A 242 -33.78 -0.44 3.93
N ARG A 243 -34.78 0.20 3.30
CA ARG A 243 -35.04 0.06 1.86
C ARG A 243 -33.86 0.52 1.00
N CYS A 244 -33.11 1.55 1.41
CA CYS A 244 -31.91 1.96 0.69
C CYS A 244 -30.78 0.93 0.81
N LEU A 245 -30.64 0.27 1.96
CA LEU A 245 -29.71 -0.86 2.13
C LEU A 245 -30.10 -2.04 1.25
N ASP A 246 -31.37 -2.46 1.26
CA ASP A 246 -31.88 -3.54 0.40
C ASP A 246 -31.61 -3.25 -1.08
N GLN A 247 -31.87 -2.01 -1.50
CA GLN A 247 -31.64 -1.59 -2.88
C GLN A 247 -30.15 -1.56 -3.23
N HIS A 248 -29.28 -1.12 -2.32
CA HIS A 248 -27.83 -1.11 -2.50
C HIS A 248 -27.29 -2.54 -2.70
N PHE A 249 -27.66 -3.48 -1.83
CA PHE A 249 -27.16 -4.86 -1.88
C PHE A 249 -27.82 -5.73 -2.97
N GLY A 250 -28.96 -5.29 -3.51
CA GLY A 250 -29.68 -5.96 -4.60
C GLY A 250 -29.42 -5.40 -6.00
N THR A 251 -28.70 -4.27 -6.13
CA THR A 251 -28.45 -3.63 -7.43
C THR A 251 -26.99 -3.83 -7.87
N PRO A 252 -26.74 -4.30 -9.11
CA PRO A 252 -25.41 -4.32 -9.72
C PRO A 252 -24.68 -2.98 -9.62
N ALA A 253 -23.41 -3.01 -9.22
CA ALA A 253 -22.61 -1.78 -9.08
C ALA A 253 -22.19 -1.23 -10.46
N LYS A 254 -22.10 0.10 -10.56
CA LYS A 254 -21.65 0.81 -11.77
C LYS A 254 -20.43 1.68 -11.44
N PRO A 255 -19.20 1.20 -11.69
CA PRO A 255 -18.00 2.00 -11.49
C PRO A 255 -17.98 3.21 -12.42
N ARG A 256 -17.39 4.33 -11.99
CA ARG A 256 -17.29 5.57 -12.80
C ARG A 256 -16.70 5.36 -14.20
N TYR A 257 -15.73 4.45 -14.35
CA TYR A 257 -14.97 4.25 -15.59
C TYR A 257 -15.18 2.89 -16.26
N ALA A 258 -16.10 2.04 -15.77
CA ALA A 258 -16.30 0.70 -16.32
C ALA A 258 -17.33 0.67 -17.45
N LEU A 259 -17.05 -0.14 -18.49
CA LEU A 259 -17.97 -0.37 -19.61
C LEU A 259 -19.11 -1.36 -19.27
N ARG A 260 -19.07 -2.02 -18.11
CA ARG A 260 -20.04 -3.07 -17.72
C ARG A 260 -20.42 -2.91 -16.26
N ASP A 261 -21.66 -3.28 -15.96
CA ASP A 261 -22.16 -3.43 -14.59
C ASP A 261 -21.40 -4.58 -13.90
N LEU A 262 -21.06 -4.38 -12.63
CA LEU A 262 -20.43 -5.37 -11.74
C LEU A 262 -21.49 -6.09 -10.91
N ASP A 263 -21.08 -7.15 -10.21
CA ASP A 263 -21.94 -7.80 -9.21
C ASP A 263 -22.38 -6.81 -8.12
N PRO A 264 -23.51 -7.07 -7.42
CA PRO A 264 -23.94 -6.22 -6.32
C PRO A 264 -22.85 -6.08 -5.23
N PRO A 265 -22.72 -4.90 -4.60
CA PRO A 265 -21.71 -4.65 -3.57
C PRO A 265 -21.75 -5.65 -2.42
N ASN A 266 -20.57 -6.01 -1.87
CA ASN A 266 -20.48 -6.85 -0.68
C ASN A 266 -20.79 -6.06 0.60
N ARG A 267 -20.52 -4.75 0.58
CA ARG A 267 -20.63 -3.87 1.75
C ARG A 267 -21.11 -2.46 1.36
N LEU A 268 -21.49 -1.70 2.38
CA LEU A 268 -21.65 -0.25 2.35
C LEU A 268 -20.73 0.34 3.42
N VAL A 269 -19.98 1.37 3.08
CA VAL A 269 -19.11 2.13 3.99
C VAL A 269 -19.65 3.54 4.09
N TYR A 270 -20.17 3.90 5.26
CA TYR A 270 -20.63 5.27 5.53
C TYR A 270 -19.56 6.01 6.34
N LEU A 271 -18.90 7.01 5.73
CA LEU A 271 -17.85 7.79 6.39
C LEU A 271 -18.45 8.81 7.35
N LEU A 272 -17.92 8.82 8.58
CA LEU A 272 -18.23 9.72 9.69
C LEU A 272 -17.37 10.99 9.61
N ASP A 273 -17.75 12.05 10.32
CA ASP A 273 -17.14 13.37 10.17
C ASP A 273 -15.99 13.60 11.16
N HIS A 274 -16.07 13.03 12.35
CA HIS A 274 -15.03 13.19 13.36
C HIS A 274 -13.86 12.22 13.19
N GLU A 275 -12.71 12.61 13.73
CA GLU A 275 -11.57 11.72 13.87
C GLU A 275 -11.69 10.89 15.17
N TYR A 276 -11.27 9.63 15.09
CA TYR A 276 -11.28 8.70 16.22
C TYR A 276 -9.98 7.92 16.28
N THR A 277 -9.57 7.54 17.49
CA THR A 277 -8.49 6.58 17.71
C THR A 277 -9.03 5.16 17.80
N GLN A 278 -8.18 4.15 17.60
CA GLN A 278 -8.56 2.73 17.78
C GLN A 278 -9.13 2.44 19.18
N ARG A 279 -8.67 3.20 20.19
CA ARG A 279 -9.09 3.02 21.58
C ARG A 279 -10.37 3.80 21.92
N GLY A 280 -10.56 4.96 21.29
CA GLY A 280 -11.73 5.83 21.47
C GLY A 280 -12.96 5.39 20.66
N LEU A 281 -12.78 4.73 19.52
CA LEU A 281 -13.87 4.35 18.61
C LEU A 281 -14.78 3.29 19.23
N SER A 282 -16.00 3.69 19.59
CA SER A 282 -17.04 2.80 20.09
C SER A 282 -18.42 3.41 19.85
N TRP A 283 -19.46 2.56 19.74
CA TRP A 283 -20.82 3.00 19.45
C TRP A 283 -21.40 3.98 20.48
N GLU A 284 -20.95 3.89 21.73
CA GLU A 284 -21.44 4.69 22.85
C GLU A 284 -20.69 6.03 23.01
N ARG A 285 -19.60 6.24 22.25
CA ARG A 285 -18.72 7.41 22.37
C ARG A 285 -18.50 8.16 21.04
N LEU A 286 -19.37 7.94 20.05
CA LEU A 286 -19.35 8.73 18.83
C LEU A 286 -19.64 10.21 19.14
N LYS A 287 -18.96 11.11 18.43
CA LYS A 287 -18.95 12.56 18.64
C LYS A 287 -20.03 13.22 17.78
N GLY A 288 -20.78 14.14 18.37
CA GLY A 288 -21.75 15.00 17.67
C GLY A 288 -22.70 14.24 16.74
N ALA A 289 -22.80 14.70 15.49
CA ALA A 289 -23.71 14.15 14.48
C ALA A 289 -23.42 12.68 14.13
N ASP A 290 -22.19 12.21 14.33
CA ASP A 290 -21.83 10.83 14.04
C ASP A 290 -22.60 9.85 14.91
N ALA A 291 -22.85 10.21 16.18
CA ALA A 291 -23.61 9.37 17.11
C ALA A 291 -25.03 9.10 16.62
N GLU A 292 -25.73 10.14 16.17
CA GLU A 292 -27.10 10.03 15.65
C GLU A 292 -27.13 9.25 14.32
N ARG A 293 -26.24 9.60 13.38
CA ARG A 293 -26.15 8.97 12.06
C ARG A 293 -25.82 7.48 12.17
N ALA A 294 -24.83 7.14 13.00
CA ALA A 294 -24.44 5.75 13.22
C ALA A 294 -25.53 4.96 13.95
N ALA A 295 -26.21 5.54 14.94
CA ALA A 295 -27.34 4.89 15.62
C ALA A 295 -28.50 4.61 14.66
N LEU A 296 -28.86 5.56 13.80
CA LEU A 296 -29.88 5.38 12.76
C LEU A 296 -29.48 4.30 11.75
N LEU A 297 -28.24 4.33 11.26
CA LEU A 297 -27.74 3.36 10.29
C LEU A 297 -27.67 1.94 10.90
N ARG A 298 -27.19 1.81 12.14
CA ARG A 298 -27.15 0.52 12.86
C ARG A 298 -28.57 -0.05 13.07
N ALA A 299 -29.53 0.80 13.43
CA ALA A 299 -30.92 0.39 13.59
C ALA A 299 -31.56 -0.02 12.25
N ALA A 300 -31.30 0.72 11.16
CA ALA A 300 -31.78 0.39 9.82
C ALA A 300 -31.14 -0.91 9.28
N ALA A 301 -29.84 -1.11 9.53
CA ALA A 301 -29.14 -2.35 9.21
C ALA A 301 -29.81 -3.55 9.88
N GLY A 302 -30.18 -3.43 11.16
CA GLY A 302 -30.92 -4.47 11.87
C GLY A 302 -32.29 -4.80 11.24
N GLN A 303 -32.99 -3.82 10.67
CA GLN A 303 -34.26 -4.05 9.95
C GLN A 303 -34.05 -4.73 8.59
N ALA A 304 -32.92 -4.50 7.93
CA ALA A 304 -32.54 -5.07 6.63
C ALA A 304 -31.76 -6.41 6.76
N ASP A 305 -31.78 -7.06 7.92
CA ASP A 305 -30.97 -8.26 8.25
C ASP A 305 -29.48 -8.11 7.87
N CYS A 306 -28.94 -6.93 8.16
CA CYS A 306 -27.53 -6.60 7.97
C CYS A 306 -26.80 -6.58 9.31
N GLU A 307 -25.51 -6.89 9.26
CA GLU A 307 -24.57 -6.65 10.35
C GLU A 307 -23.88 -5.29 10.14
N SER A 308 -23.39 -4.71 11.23
CA SER A 308 -22.64 -3.45 11.16
C SER A 308 -21.50 -3.41 12.17
N VAL A 309 -20.40 -2.78 11.78
CA VAL A 309 -19.21 -2.55 12.60
C VAL A 309 -18.73 -1.11 12.43
N LEU A 310 -17.92 -0.64 13.36
CA LEU A 310 -17.17 0.61 13.21
C LEU A 310 -15.78 0.31 12.66
N ALA A 311 -15.29 1.18 11.79
CA ALA A 311 -13.95 1.09 11.22
C ALA A 311 -13.25 2.45 11.24
N LEU A 312 -11.93 2.42 11.20
CA LEU A 312 -11.10 3.58 10.88
C LEU A 312 -10.82 3.56 9.37
N ALA A 313 -10.84 4.74 8.78
CA ALA A 313 -10.71 4.96 7.36
C ALA A 313 -9.65 6.04 7.10
N GLU A 314 -8.77 5.77 6.15
CA GLU A 314 -7.92 6.77 5.53
C GLU A 314 -8.49 7.10 4.15
N VAL A 315 -8.66 8.39 3.89
CA VAL A 315 -9.13 8.90 2.61
C VAL A 315 -8.01 9.74 2.01
N LYS A 316 -7.54 9.36 0.82
CA LYS A 316 -6.61 10.14 0.01
C LYS A 316 -7.35 10.69 -1.20
N GLN A 317 -7.34 12.00 -1.36
CA GLN A 317 -7.93 12.67 -2.52
C GLN A 317 -6.85 13.38 -3.33
N THR A 318 -6.82 13.13 -4.63
CA THR A 318 -5.93 13.81 -5.57
C THR A 318 -6.73 14.80 -6.37
N TRP A 319 -6.34 16.08 -6.32
CA TRP A 319 -7.03 17.17 -6.97
C TRP A 319 -6.15 17.84 -8.02
N ASP A 320 -6.76 18.38 -9.08
CA ASP A 320 -6.13 19.40 -9.91
C ASP A 320 -6.03 20.70 -9.12
N ALA A 321 -4.85 21.34 -9.08
CA ALA A 321 -4.63 22.54 -8.28
C ALA A 321 -3.60 23.51 -8.88
N TYR A 322 -3.77 24.81 -8.66
CA TYR A 322 -2.80 25.84 -9.07
C TYR A 322 -2.36 26.69 -7.87
N PRO A 323 -1.12 27.19 -7.82
CA PRO A 323 -0.69 28.14 -6.79
C PRO A 323 -1.60 29.37 -6.75
N ALA A 324 -1.97 29.80 -5.55
CA ALA A 324 -2.77 30.99 -5.33
C ALA A 324 -1.97 32.24 -5.73
N GLY A 325 -2.31 32.82 -6.89
CA GLY A 325 -1.60 33.98 -7.45
C GLY A 325 -1.31 33.84 -8.95
N ASP A 326 -1.23 32.60 -9.44
CA ASP A 326 -1.13 32.31 -10.88
C ASP A 326 -2.54 32.28 -11.48
N ALA A 327 -2.88 33.35 -12.21
CA ALA A 327 -4.15 33.40 -12.93
C ALA A 327 -4.21 32.27 -13.97
N PRO A 328 -5.38 31.62 -14.17
CA PRO A 328 -5.57 30.65 -15.23
C PRO A 328 -5.24 31.30 -16.58
N TRP A 329 -4.23 30.74 -17.27
CA TRP A 329 -3.69 31.17 -18.55
C TRP A 329 -4.70 31.81 -19.52
N ASP A 330 -4.76 33.15 -19.52
CA ASP A 330 -5.27 33.93 -20.64
C ASP A 330 -4.08 34.32 -21.54
N ASP A 331 -3.94 33.53 -22.59
CA ASP A 331 -3.63 33.91 -23.98
C ASP A 331 -2.48 34.90 -24.30
N TYR A 332 -1.49 34.38 -25.04
CA TYR A 332 -0.58 35.07 -25.98
C TYR A 332 0.18 36.33 -25.50
N HIS A 333 1.51 36.21 -25.36
CA HIS A 333 2.52 36.89 -26.21
C HIS A 333 3.95 36.75 -25.65
N GLY A 334 4.89 36.40 -26.54
CA GLY A 334 6.26 36.95 -26.52
C GLY A 334 7.30 36.20 -25.69
N TYR A 335 8.21 35.51 -26.40
CA TYR A 335 9.54 35.18 -25.88
C TYR A 335 10.27 36.48 -25.49
N ASP A 336 10.85 36.51 -24.29
CA ASP A 336 12.16 37.07 -23.93
C ASP A 336 12.30 36.89 -22.40
N GLU A 337 13.12 35.93 -21.96
CA GLU A 337 14.52 36.10 -21.53
C GLU A 337 14.63 36.56 -20.06
N ASP A 338 15.27 35.68 -19.27
CA ASP A 338 15.94 35.89 -17.99
C ASP A 338 15.16 36.56 -16.85
N ASP A 339 14.86 35.78 -15.81
CA ASP A 339 14.99 36.25 -14.44
C ASP A 339 15.36 35.11 -13.49
N GLU A 340 16.30 35.42 -12.60
CA GLU A 340 16.97 34.56 -11.63
C GLU A 340 15.97 34.07 -10.58
N TYR A 341 15.93 32.76 -10.32
CA TYR A 341 15.23 32.21 -9.16
C TYR A 341 16.03 32.58 -7.90
N GLU A 342 15.57 33.61 -7.19
CA GLU A 342 15.85 33.76 -5.77
C GLU A 342 15.15 32.62 -5.03
N ASP A 343 15.93 31.83 -4.29
CA ASP A 343 15.44 30.78 -3.40
C ASP A 343 14.53 31.41 -2.33
N GLU A 344 13.22 31.38 -2.57
CA GLU A 344 12.19 31.82 -1.62
C GLU A 344 12.06 30.81 -0.47
N ASP A 345 11.91 31.40 0.72
CA ASP A 345 11.70 30.82 2.05
C ASP A 345 11.07 29.41 2.07
N ASP A 346 11.79 28.47 2.69
CA ASP A 346 11.39 27.08 2.96
C ASP A 346 10.32 27.02 4.09
N SER A 347 9.29 27.85 3.97
CA SER A 347 8.12 27.87 4.84
C SER A 347 7.15 26.79 4.35
N PRO A 348 6.62 25.92 5.23
CA PRO A 348 5.67 24.90 4.80
C PRO A 348 4.43 25.57 4.21
N ALA A 349 4.16 25.30 2.93
CA ALA A 349 2.97 25.78 2.24
C ALA A 349 1.71 25.37 3.02
N THR A 350 0.82 26.33 3.21
CA THR A 350 -0.47 26.16 3.87
C THR A 350 -1.57 25.87 2.84
N ASP A 351 -2.67 25.26 3.26
CA ASP A 351 -3.76 24.85 2.35
C ASP A 351 -4.43 26.04 1.63
N ASP A 352 -4.21 27.27 2.10
CA ASP A 352 -4.64 28.54 1.49
C ASP A 352 -3.78 28.97 0.28
N ASP A 353 -2.62 28.33 0.07
CA ASP A 353 -1.66 28.69 -0.99
C ASP A 353 -2.01 28.06 -2.35
N TYR A 354 -3.10 27.30 -2.45
CA TYR A 354 -3.51 26.62 -3.69
C TYR A 354 -5.01 26.75 -3.98
N VAL A 355 -5.35 26.93 -5.25
CA VAL A 355 -6.73 26.89 -5.75
C VAL A 355 -7.01 25.49 -6.30
N VAL A 356 -7.80 24.73 -5.54
CA VAL A 356 -8.29 23.39 -5.89
C VAL A 356 -9.39 23.47 -6.94
N GLN A 357 -9.30 22.64 -7.99
CA GLN A 357 -10.30 22.53 -9.06
C GLN A 357 -11.06 21.20 -8.99
N ASP A 358 -10.77 20.28 -9.90
CA ASP A 358 -11.50 19.03 -10.07
C ASP A 358 -10.81 17.89 -9.31
N LEU A 359 -11.63 17.07 -8.65
CA LEU A 359 -11.19 15.81 -8.03
C LEU A 359 -10.81 14.82 -9.14
N ILE A 360 -9.53 14.42 -9.17
CA ILE A 360 -8.98 13.45 -10.12
C ILE A 360 -9.21 12.04 -9.61
N ASP A 361 -8.86 11.79 -8.34
CA ASP A 361 -8.92 10.47 -7.72
C ASP A 361 -9.30 10.52 -6.24
N ASP A 362 -9.92 9.46 -5.74
CA ASP A 362 -10.44 9.34 -4.37
C ASP A 362 -10.26 7.89 -3.89
N GLU A 363 -9.20 7.67 -3.12
CA GLU A 363 -8.84 6.37 -2.57
C GLU A 363 -9.28 6.28 -1.10
N ILE A 364 -10.06 5.25 -0.77
CA ILE A 364 -10.52 4.99 0.59
C ILE A 364 -9.99 3.63 1.02
N THR A 365 -9.30 3.59 2.17
CA THR A 365 -8.83 2.34 2.78
C THR A 365 -9.30 2.22 4.23
N LEU A 366 -9.67 1.02 4.65
CA LEU A 366 -9.93 0.70 6.05
C LEU A 366 -8.77 -0.12 6.60
N ASP A 367 -8.21 0.33 7.72
CA ASP A 367 -7.00 -0.24 8.36
C ASP A 367 -7.31 -0.95 9.70
N TRP A 368 -8.47 -0.67 10.28
CA TRP A 368 -8.91 -1.25 11.55
C TRP A 368 -10.43 -1.26 11.67
N TRP A 369 -11.00 -2.27 12.35
CA TRP A 369 -12.43 -2.29 12.69
C TRP A 369 -12.74 -3.01 14.00
N THR A 370 -13.93 -2.73 14.54
CA THR A 370 -14.48 -3.41 15.73
C THR A 370 -14.99 -4.81 15.37
N GLY A 371 -14.99 -5.72 16.35
CA GLY A 371 -15.72 -6.99 16.22
C GLY A 371 -17.24 -6.77 16.08
N PRO A 372 -17.99 -7.66 15.40
CA PRO A 372 -19.45 -7.55 15.25
C PRO A 372 -20.22 -7.64 16.59
N ASP A 373 -19.62 -8.26 17.61
CA ASP A 373 -20.18 -8.35 18.96
C ASP A 373 -19.69 -7.21 19.88
N ASP A 374 -19.11 -6.14 19.32
CA ASP A 374 -18.55 -4.99 20.05
C ASP A 374 -17.40 -5.36 21.01
N THR A 375 -16.77 -6.51 20.77
CA THR A 375 -15.67 -7.04 21.59
C THR A 375 -14.33 -6.88 20.87
N GLY A 376 -13.58 -5.85 21.29
CA GLY A 376 -12.27 -5.52 20.72
C GLY A 376 -12.34 -5.12 19.25
N GLY A 377 -11.17 -5.07 18.61
CA GLY A 377 -11.05 -4.83 17.18
C GLY A 377 -9.80 -5.47 16.61
N ALA A 378 -9.70 -5.46 15.28
CA ALA A 378 -8.62 -6.11 14.55
C ALA A 378 -8.10 -5.20 13.44
N PRO A 379 -6.78 -5.19 13.20
CA PRO A 379 -6.22 -4.56 12.01
C PRO A 379 -6.70 -5.30 10.76
N ILE A 380 -7.02 -4.53 9.72
CA ILE A 380 -7.42 -5.01 8.40
C ILE A 380 -6.68 -4.23 7.33
N SER A 381 -6.82 -4.66 6.07
CA SER A 381 -6.37 -3.87 4.93
C SER A 381 -7.41 -4.05 3.84
N LEU A 382 -8.31 -3.09 3.72
CA LEU A 382 -9.41 -3.15 2.78
C LEU A 382 -9.46 -1.87 1.95
N TYR A 383 -9.30 -2.01 0.64
CA TYR A 383 -9.65 -0.97 -0.31
C TYR A 383 -11.17 -0.89 -0.45
N VAL A 384 -11.73 0.32 -0.39
CA VAL A 384 -13.17 0.57 -0.54
C VAL A 384 -13.42 1.23 -1.88
N HIS A 385 -14.23 0.58 -2.71
CA HIS A 385 -14.57 1.14 -4.01
C HIS A 385 -15.54 2.33 -3.88
N ASP A 386 -15.47 3.25 -4.85
CA ASP A 386 -16.36 4.41 -4.97
C ASP A 386 -17.85 4.05 -4.93
N TYR A 387 -18.18 2.83 -5.39
CA TYR A 387 -19.54 2.34 -5.39
C TYR A 387 -20.03 1.77 -4.06
N GLU A 388 -19.13 1.55 -3.11
CA GLU A 388 -19.41 1.04 -1.76
C GLU A 388 -19.41 2.14 -0.71
N ALA A 389 -18.78 3.29 -0.98
CA ALA A 389 -18.69 4.39 -0.04
C ALA A 389 -19.78 5.45 -0.23
N CYS A 390 -20.28 6.01 0.88
CA CYS A 390 -21.03 7.27 0.88
C CYS A 390 -20.77 8.08 2.16
N THR A 391 -21.09 9.36 2.12
CA THR A 391 -20.95 10.26 3.26
C THR A 391 -21.97 11.39 3.17
N SER A 392 -22.38 11.94 4.31
CA SER A 392 -23.22 13.13 4.35
C SER A 392 -22.41 14.43 4.25
N THR A 393 -21.14 14.39 4.63
CA THR A 393 -20.22 15.53 4.58
C THR A 393 -19.04 15.17 3.67
N PRO A 394 -18.90 15.82 2.50
CA PRO A 394 -17.75 15.64 1.61
C PRO A 394 -16.43 15.80 2.36
N SER A 395 -15.43 14.97 2.05
CA SER A 395 -14.11 15.08 2.70
C SER A 395 -13.45 16.45 2.43
N ALA A 396 -13.73 17.08 1.29
CA ALA A 396 -13.27 18.43 0.98
C ALA A 396 -13.78 19.52 1.94
N ASP A 397 -14.89 19.27 2.66
CA ASP A 397 -15.43 20.16 3.68
C ASP A 397 -14.82 19.89 5.08
N LEU A 398 -13.94 18.90 5.18
CA LEU A 398 -13.16 18.57 6.39
C LEU A 398 -11.73 19.11 6.26
N THR A 399 -11.04 19.21 7.39
CA THR A 399 -9.65 19.66 7.42
C THR A 399 -8.73 18.44 7.16
N PRO A 400 -7.88 18.46 6.11
CA PRO A 400 -6.91 17.40 5.90
C PRO A 400 -5.82 17.43 6.99
N TYR A 401 -5.33 16.26 7.39
CA TYR A 401 -4.22 16.18 8.35
C TYR A 401 -2.86 16.34 7.65
N GLU A 402 -2.81 16.08 6.34
CA GLU A 402 -1.65 16.21 5.49
C GLU A 402 -2.08 16.62 4.08
N SER A 403 -1.29 17.50 3.45
CA SER A 403 -1.46 17.92 2.06
C SER A 403 -0.08 17.92 1.39
N GLN A 404 0.01 17.46 0.15
CA GLN A 404 1.25 17.45 -0.63
C GLN A 404 0.96 17.97 -2.04
N TYR A 405 1.68 19.00 -2.44
CA TYR A 405 1.60 19.57 -3.79
C TYR A 405 2.69 18.97 -4.67
N GLU A 406 2.30 18.52 -5.86
CA GLU A 406 3.22 18.09 -6.92
C GLU A 406 3.04 19.00 -8.13
N GLY A 407 4.09 19.74 -8.47
CA GLY A 407 4.10 20.66 -9.61
C GLY A 407 4.15 19.93 -10.95
N TYR A 408 4.15 20.69 -12.05
CA TYR A 408 4.04 20.18 -13.42
C TYR A 408 5.10 19.11 -13.79
N MET A 409 4.69 17.84 -13.89
CA MET A 409 5.53 16.70 -14.29
C MET A 409 5.42 16.34 -15.79
N GLY A 410 5.07 17.31 -16.65
CA GLY A 410 4.94 17.10 -18.10
C GLY A 410 3.53 16.72 -18.54
N ASN A 411 3.22 15.44 -18.71
CA ASN A 411 1.88 15.02 -19.19
C ASN A 411 0.77 15.08 -18.12
N TYR A 412 1.15 15.27 -16.86
CA TYR A 412 0.26 15.45 -15.73
C TYR A 412 0.23 16.94 -15.36
N GLY A 413 -0.98 17.47 -15.12
CA GLY A 413 -1.16 18.81 -14.55
C GLY A 413 -0.65 18.87 -13.11
N ASN A 414 -0.64 20.06 -12.53
CA ASN A 414 -0.33 20.25 -11.13
C ASN A 414 -1.36 19.52 -10.26
N THR A 415 -0.91 18.76 -9.26
CA THR A 415 -1.80 18.01 -8.38
C THR A 415 -1.59 18.38 -6.91
N LEU A 416 -2.69 18.41 -6.16
CA LEU A 416 -2.67 18.52 -4.71
C LEU A 416 -3.30 17.25 -4.12
N ASP A 417 -2.48 16.44 -3.45
CA ASP A 417 -2.94 15.31 -2.66
C ASP A 417 -3.33 15.80 -1.26
N ARG A 418 -4.49 15.36 -0.77
CA ARG A 418 -5.00 15.64 0.58
C ARG A 418 -5.38 14.34 1.28
N TRP A 419 -4.92 14.18 2.53
CA TRP A 419 -5.20 13.02 3.36
C TRP A 419 -6.10 13.38 4.53
N TYR A 420 -7.11 12.54 4.76
CA TYR A 420 -8.10 12.69 5.82
C TYR A 420 -8.17 11.42 6.65
N ARG A 421 -8.29 11.58 7.97
CA ARG A 421 -8.66 10.50 8.88
C ARG A 421 -10.15 10.57 9.16
N ARG A 422 -10.84 9.47 8.99
CA ARG A 422 -12.29 9.38 9.27
C ARG A 422 -12.56 8.06 9.99
N ALA A 423 -13.64 8.00 10.76
CA ALA A 423 -14.24 6.72 11.09
C ALA A 423 -15.31 6.36 10.05
N ALA A 424 -15.77 5.13 10.07
CA ALA A 424 -16.84 4.66 9.21
C ALA A 424 -17.75 3.67 9.93
N VAL A 425 -19.03 3.66 9.52
CA VAL A 425 -19.93 2.53 9.77
C VAL A 425 -19.89 1.63 8.55
N VAL A 426 -19.46 0.39 8.72
CA VAL A 426 -19.45 -0.61 7.66
C VAL A 426 -20.64 -1.53 7.85
N VAL A 427 -21.43 -1.74 6.79
CA VAL A 427 -22.66 -2.54 6.79
C VAL A 427 -22.58 -3.60 5.72
N TRP A 428 -23.03 -4.82 6.00
CA TRP A 428 -23.19 -5.91 5.02
C TRP A 428 -24.39 -6.80 5.37
N PRO A 429 -25.03 -7.45 4.38
CA PRO A 429 -26.06 -8.45 4.64
C PRO A 429 -25.49 -9.61 5.47
N ARG A 430 -26.28 -10.14 6.42
CA ARG A 430 -25.83 -11.24 7.30
C ARG A 430 -25.36 -12.47 6.52
N GLU A 431 -26.02 -12.78 5.41
CA GLU A 431 -25.62 -13.86 4.50
C GLU A 431 -24.24 -13.66 3.84
N ARG A 432 -23.76 -12.41 3.73
CA ARG A 432 -22.45 -12.04 3.14
C ARG A 432 -21.37 -11.77 4.19
N ALA A 433 -21.68 -11.93 5.48
CA ALA A 433 -20.78 -11.56 6.57
C ALA A 433 -19.40 -12.24 6.49
N PHE A 434 -19.36 -13.52 6.10
CA PHE A 434 -18.10 -14.23 5.93
C PHE A 434 -17.26 -13.66 4.79
N ALA A 435 -17.88 -13.40 3.63
CA ALA A 435 -17.22 -12.83 2.46
C ALA A 435 -16.68 -11.42 2.75
N ALA A 436 -17.50 -10.54 3.31
CA ALA A 436 -17.12 -9.17 3.65
C ALA A 436 -15.92 -9.11 4.60
N ARG A 437 -15.92 -10.00 5.61
CA ARG A 437 -14.83 -10.16 6.59
C ARG A 437 -13.59 -10.81 5.99
N GLY A 438 -13.75 -11.81 5.13
CA GLY A 438 -12.64 -12.51 4.51
C GLY A 438 -11.87 -11.67 3.50
N GLU A 439 -12.55 -10.76 2.79
CA GLU A 439 -11.91 -9.81 1.89
C GLU A 439 -11.02 -8.80 2.64
N ALA A 440 -11.46 -8.35 3.82
CA ALA A 440 -10.67 -7.44 4.67
C ALA A 440 -9.55 -8.15 5.46
N GLY A 441 -9.70 -9.47 5.68
CA GLY A 441 -8.77 -10.28 6.46
C GLY A 441 -8.67 -11.72 5.93
N PRO A 442 -7.84 -11.98 4.90
CA PRO A 442 -7.67 -13.32 4.32
C PRO A 442 -7.16 -14.35 5.32
N ARG A 443 -6.30 -13.93 6.27
CA ARG A 443 -5.82 -14.79 7.37
C ARG A 443 -6.98 -15.28 8.24
N TRP A 444 -7.84 -14.35 8.68
CA TRP A 444 -9.01 -14.68 9.49
C TRP A 444 -9.95 -15.65 8.76
N ALA A 445 -10.17 -15.45 7.45
CA ALA A 445 -11.01 -16.34 6.66
C ALA A 445 -10.49 -17.78 6.66
N LEU A 446 -9.18 -17.96 6.44
CA LEU A 446 -8.55 -19.28 6.44
C LEU A 446 -8.59 -19.94 7.84
N GLU A 447 -8.35 -19.17 8.91
CA GLU A 447 -8.42 -19.66 10.29
C GLU A 447 -9.84 -20.09 10.67
N GLU A 448 -10.87 -19.31 10.31
CA GLU A 448 -12.27 -19.65 10.57
C GLU A 448 -12.72 -20.88 9.75
N LEU A 449 -12.31 -20.99 8.47
CA LEU A 449 -12.56 -22.19 7.66
C LEU A 449 -11.91 -23.43 8.27
N GLN A 450 -10.66 -23.30 8.70
CA GLN A 450 -9.96 -24.38 9.40
C GLN A 450 -10.69 -24.77 10.70
N GLY A 451 -11.12 -23.79 11.49
CA GLY A 451 -11.89 -24.02 12.71
C GLY A 451 -13.24 -24.72 12.48
N ARG A 452 -13.94 -24.40 11.39
CA ARG A 452 -15.17 -25.11 10.97
C ARG A 452 -14.90 -26.55 10.57
N ILE A 453 -13.85 -26.78 9.77
CA ILE A 453 -13.42 -28.12 9.35
C ILE A 453 -13.08 -28.99 10.57
N GLN A 454 -12.32 -28.44 11.53
CA GLN A 454 -11.94 -29.15 12.76
C GLN A 454 -13.13 -29.51 13.65
N ARG A 455 -14.17 -28.66 13.67
CA ARG A 455 -15.44 -28.93 14.38
C ARG A 455 -16.37 -29.88 13.62
N GLY A 456 -16.03 -30.28 12.40
CA GLY A 456 -16.85 -31.15 11.54
C GLY A 456 -17.96 -30.43 10.76
N ASP A 457 -18.01 -29.10 10.79
CA ASP A 457 -18.95 -28.29 10.00
C ASP A 457 -18.45 -28.10 8.56
N LEU A 458 -18.46 -29.19 7.79
CA LEU A 458 -17.94 -29.19 6.42
C LEU A 458 -18.85 -28.43 5.44
N ASP A 459 -20.16 -28.51 5.62
CA ASP A 459 -21.09 -27.80 4.74
C ASP A 459 -21.02 -26.29 4.97
N GLY A 460 -20.95 -25.85 6.24
CA GLY A 460 -20.72 -24.46 6.58
C GLY A 460 -19.35 -23.94 6.13
N ALA A 461 -18.30 -24.77 6.11
CA ALA A 461 -17.00 -24.41 5.56
C ALA A 461 -17.02 -24.27 4.03
N ARG A 462 -17.74 -25.15 3.31
CA ARG A 462 -17.86 -25.08 1.84
C ARG A 462 -18.60 -23.83 1.40
N THR A 463 -19.78 -23.57 1.98
CA THR A 463 -20.55 -22.36 1.66
C THR A 463 -19.76 -21.09 1.96
N ALA A 464 -19.06 -21.05 3.10
CA ALA A 464 -18.20 -19.92 3.44
C ALA A 464 -17.04 -19.75 2.43
N ALA A 465 -16.35 -20.82 2.07
CA ALA A 465 -15.25 -20.76 1.10
C ALA A 465 -15.72 -20.34 -0.30
N GLU A 466 -16.88 -20.84 -0.76
CA GLU A 466 -17.48 -20.45 -2.04
C GLU A 466 -17.81 -18.96 -2.10
N SER A 467 -18.24 -18.37 -0.97
CA SER A 467 -18.53 -16.94 -0.90
C SER A 467 -17.32 -16.01 -1.13
N LEU A 468 -16.09 -16.54 -1.06
CA LEU A 468 -14.85 -15.78 -1.33
C LEU A 468 -14.56 -15.65 -2.84
N ALA A 469 -15.13 -16.52 -3.68
CA ALA A 469 -14.79 -16.63 -5.10
C ALA A 469 -14.83 -15.31 -5.90
N PRO A 470 -15.75 -14.35 -5.66
CA PRO A 470 -15.82 -13.11 -6.45
C PRO A 470 -14.54 -12.26 -6.40
N PHE A 471 -13.83 -12.27 -5.26
CA PHE A 471 -12.67 -11.40 -5.04
C PHE A 471 -11.36 -12.16 -4.77
N TRP A 472 -11.40 -13.42 -4.30
CA TRP A 472 -10.23 -14.13 -3.79
C TRP A 472 -9.06 -14.20 -4.79
N LYS A 473 -9.34 -14.39 -6.08
CA LYS A 473 -8.33 -14.41 -7.16
C LYS A 473 -7.53 -13.10 -7.30
N HIS A 474 -8.08 -11.99 -6.82
CA HIS A 474 -7.49 -10.65 -6.88
C HIS A 474 -6.89 -10.22 -5.53
N THR A 475 -7.06 -11.03 -4.49
CA THR A 475 -6.43 -10.80 -3.19
C THR A 475 -4.92 -10.92 -3.32
N ASP A 476 -4.19 -9.94 -2.76
CA ASP A 476 -2.74 -10.02 -2.68
C ASP A 476 -2.35 -11.13 -1.68
N ALA A 477 -1.91 -12.26 -2.23
CA ALA A 477 -1.69 -13.48 -1.47
C ALA A 477 -0.35 -13.42 -0.74
N GLN A 478 -0.41 -13.03 0.53
CA GLN A 478 0.70 -13.13 1.46
C GLN A 478 1.26 -14.57 1.50
N PRO A 479 2.56 -14.79 1.17
CA PRO A 479 3.16 -16.13 1.09
C PRO A 479 2.95 -17.00 2.34
N GLU A 480 2.93 -16.39 3.52
CA GLU A 480 2.70 -17.04 4.81
C GLU A 480 1.32 -17.69 4.95
N LEU A 481 0.33 -17.31 4.14
CA LEU A 481 -1.02 -17.87 4.18
C LEU A 481 -1.14 -19.21 3.43
N LEU A 482 -0.13 -19.59 2.65
CA LEU A 482 -0.18 -20.78 1.80
C LEU A 482 -0.37 -22.07 2.62
N GLU A 483 0.25 -22.18 3.78
CA GLU A 483 0.11 -23.35 4.65
C GLU A 483 -1.34 -23.53 5.14
N GLY A 484 -1.95 -22.44 5.63
CA GLY A 484 -3.35 -22.43 6.03
C GLY A 484 -4.29 -22.72 4.85
N ALA A 485 -4.03 -22.13 3.69
CA ALA A 485 -4.81 -22.36 2.47
C ALA A 485 -4.73 -23.83 2.00
N LEU A 486 -3.55 -24.46 2.04
CA LEU A 486 -3.39 -25.88 1.71
C LEU A 486 -4.14 -26.79 2.69
N HIS A 487 -4.11 -26.46 3.99
CA HIS A 487 -4.84 -27.21 5.01
C HIS A 487 -6.35 -27.14 4.79
N VAL A 488 -6.88 -25.92 4.57
CA VAL A 488 -8.30 -25.70 4.26
C VAL A 488 -8.68 -26.42 2.97
N ALA A 489 -7.89 -26.25 1.90
CA ALA A 489 -8.11 -26.89 0.60
C ALA A 489 -8.21 -28.42 0.74
N ALA A 490 -7.30 -29.06 1.48
CA ALA A 490 -7.35 -30.51 1.72
C ALA A 490 -8.58 -30.94 2.55
N GLY A 491 -9.02 -30.10 3.50
CA GLY A 491 -10.15 -30.39 4.39
C GLY A 491 -11.55 -30.22 3.79
N LEU A 492 -11.74 -29.31 2.83
CA LEU A 492 -13.06 -28.98 2.24
C LEU A 492 -13.72 -30.17 1.53
N GLY A 493 -12.94 -30.96 0.80
CA GLY A 493 -13.43 -32.08 -0.01
C GLY A 493 -14.19 -31.69 -1.28
N VAL A 494 -14.07 -30.44 -1.74
CA VAL A 494 -14.66 -29.94 -3.00
C VAL A 494 -13.53 -29.40 -3.87
N ALA A 495 -13.25 -30.06 -4.99
CA ALA A 495 -12.05 -29.83 -5.78
C ALA A 495 -11.99 -28.42 -6.41
N GLU A 496 -13.12 -27.89 -6.88
CA GLU A 496 -13.18 -26.57 -7.53
C GLU A 496 -12.93 -25.45 -6.52
N THR A 497 -13.62 -25.46 -5.38
CA THR A 497 -13.43 -24.48 -4.29
C THR A 497 -12.02 -24.56 -3.70
N ALA A 498 -11.47 -25.76 -3.55
CA ALA A 498 -10.10 -25.94 -3.09
C ALA A 498 -9.07 -25.35 -4.08
N ALA A 499 -9.32 -25.45 -5.39
CA ALA A 499 -8.43 -24.88 -6.41
C ALA A 499 -8.52 -23.35 -6.41
N MET A 500 -9.74 -22.80 -6.31
CA MET A 500 -10.00 -21.37 -6.20
C MET A 500 -9.22 -20.76 -5.02
N LEU A 501 -9.23 -21.41 -3.84
CA LEU A 501 -8.49 -20.92 -2.67
C LEU A 501 -6.98 -20.85 -2.88
N LEU A 502 -6.42 -21.71 -3.74
CA LEU A 502 -4.98 -21.80 -4.00
C LEU A 502 -4.53 -20.99 -5.22
N GLU A 503 -5.45 -20.51 -6.04
CA GLU A 503 -5.19 -19.76 -7.29
C GLU A 503 -4.36 -18.48 -7.10
N PRO A 504 -4.54 -17.68 -6.02
CA PRO A 504 -3.78 -16.45 -5.83
C PRO A 504 -2.27 -16.66 -5.61
N PHE A 505 -1.88 -17.82 -5.07
CA PHE A 505 -0.50 -18.08 -4.69
C PHE A 505 0.43 -18.31 -5.91
N ARG A 506 1.74 -18.22 -5.66
CA ARG A 506 2.79 -18.42 -6.66
C ARG A 506 3.87 -19.34 -6.13
N VAL A 507 4.69 -19.89 -7.02
CA VAL A 507 5.81 -20.78 -6.64
C VAL A 507 6.79 -20.14 -5.67
N ASN A 508 6.84 -18.80 -5.62
CA ASN A 508 7.67 -18.06 -4.67
C ASN A 508 7.26 -18.23 -3.20
N ALA A 509 6.01 -18.62 -2.93
CA ALA A 509 5.55 -18.90 -1.58
C ALA A 509 6.00 -20.28 -1.08
N LEU A 510 6.36 -21.20 -1.99
CA LEU A 510 6.69 -22.59 -1.63
C LEU A 510 7.97 -22.73 -0.82
N GLY A 511 7.92 -23.69 0.10
CA GLY A 511 8.99 -24.04 1.04
C GLY A 511 8.68 -25.38 1.73
N PRO A 512 9.65 -26.00 2.42
CA PRO A 512 9.53 -27.36 2.96
C PRO A 512 8.32 -27.58 3.90
N GLN A 513 7.90 -26.54 4.62
CA GLN A 513 6.74 -26.59 5.52
C GLN A 513 5.43 -26.96 4.80
N HIS A 514 5.31 -26.67 3.50
CA HIS A 514 4.11 -26.93 2.72
C HIS A 514 3.98 -28.39 2.25
N ALA A 515 4.97 -29.25 2.50
CA ALA A 515 5.01 -30.62 2.00
C ALA A 515 3.79 -31.45 2.44
N HIS A 516 3.39 -31.35 3.70
CA HIS A 516 2.24 -32.07 4.24
C HIS A 516 0.93 -31.64 3.57
N GLY A 517 0.70 -30.32 3.44
CA GLY A 517 -0.50 -29.79 2.80
C GLY A 517 -0.62 -30.19 1.32
N LEU A 518 0.50 -30.14 0.58
CA LEU A 518 0.55 -30.59 -0.81
C LEU A 518 0.28 -32.09 -0.95
N ALA A 519 0.89 -32.93 -0.11
CA ALA A 519 0.67 -34.37 -0.13
C ALA A 519 -0.80 -34.70 0.20
N ALA A 520 -1.38 -34.07 1.22
CA ALA A 520 -2.79 -34.25 1.60
C ALA A 520 -3.74 -33.83 0.47
N ALA A 521 -3.45 -32.74 -0.24
CA ALA A 521 -4.25 -32.32 -1.38
C ALA A 521 -4.19 -33.33 -2.55
N VAL A 522 -3.04 -33.97 -2.79
CA VAL A 522 -2.92 -35.06 -3.77
C VAL A 522 -3.71 -36.30 -3.34
N GLU A 523 -3.64 -36.68 -2.06
CA GLU A 523 -4.44 -37.80 -1.54
C GLU A 523 -5.94 -37.55 -1.71
N ARG A 524 -6.36 -36.29 -1.55
CA ARG A 524 -7.78 -35.92 -1.62
C ARG A 524 -8.30 -35.78 -3.05
N TYR A 525 -7.57 -35.10 -3.94
CA TYR A 525 -8.07 -34.69 -5.26
C TYR A 525 -7.30 -35.32 -6.44
N GLY A 526 -6.18 -35.99 -6.18
CA GLY A 526 -5.35 -36.64 -7.18
C GLY A 526 -4.34 -35.71 -7.86
N THR A 527 -3.39 -36.34 -8.57
CA THR A 527 -2.24 -35.65 -9.19
C THR A 527 -2.63 -34.74 -10.37
N VAL A 528 -3.73 -35.05 -11.08
CA VAL A 528 -4.20 -34.23 -12.21
C VAL A 528 -4.67 -32.87 -11.73
N TRP A 529 -5.42 -32.85 -10.63
CA TRP A 529 -5.89 -31.62 -9.99
C TRP A 529 -4.71 -30.77 -9.52
N LEU A 530 -3.75 -31.35 -8.79
CA LEU A 530 -2.60 -30.58 -8.29
C LEU A 530 -1.75 -30.02 -9.45
N ARG A 531 -1.64 -30.75 -10.57
CA ARG A 531 -0.93 -30.25 -11.77
C ARG A 531 -1.56 -28.97 -12.31
N GLN A 532 -2.89 -28.85 -12.29
CA GLN A 532 -3.59 -27.64 -12.76
C GLN A 532 -3.31 -26.46 -11.82
N VAL A 533 -3.44 -26.67 -10.50
CA VAL A 533 -3.15 -25.64 -9.48
C VAL A 533 -1.70 -25.16 -9.59
N VAL A 534 -0.75 -26.11 -9.55
CA VAL A 534 0.69 -25.81 -9.67
C VAL A 534 1.01 -25.14 -11.00
N GLY A 535 0.34 -25.51 -12.09
CA GLY A 535 0.49 -24.86 -13.39
C GLY A 535 0.16 -23.37 -13.34
N GLY A 536 -0.90 -22.98 -12.62
CA GLY A 536 -1.27 -21.59 -12.39
C GLY A 536 -0.21 -20.81 -11.59
N TRP A 537 0.47 -21.46 -10.65
CA TRP A 537 1.51 -20.82 -9.82
C TRP A 537 2.77 -20.38 -10.57
N PHE A 538 3.02 -20.94 -11.76
CA PHE A 538 4.11 -20.51 -12.64
C PHE A 538 3.75 -19.28 -13.50
N GLY A 539 2.47 -18.86 -13.54
CA GLY A 539 1.97 -17.59 -14.07
C GLY A 539 2.23 -17.31 -15.57
N PRO A 540 1.60 -16.26 -16.15
CA PRO A 540 2.00 -15.72 -17.45
C PRO A 540 3.39 -15.08 -17.36
N ARG A 541 4.27 -15.45 -18.29
CA ARG A 541 5.67 -14.99 -18.34
C ARG A 541 5.73 -13.57 -18.92
N TYR A 542 5.86 -12.54 -18.09
CA TYR A 542 6.19 -11.20 -18.57
C TYR A 542 7.63 -11.20 -19.07
N ARG A 543 7.84 -10.81 -20.34
CA ARG A 543 9.09 -10.95 -21.09
C ARG A 543 10.28 -10.11 -20.54
N TYR A 544 10.08 -9.36 -19.45
CA TYR A 544 11.03 -8.38 -18.92
C TYR A 544 11.13 -8.32 -17.38
N GLU A 545 10.35 -9.08 -16.62
CA GLU A 545 10.55 -9.14 -15.17
C GLU A 545 11.79 -9.98 -14.84
N PRO A 546 12.69 -9.53 -13.93
CA PRO A 546 13.78 -10.36 -13.43
C PRO A 546 13.19 -11.63 -12.81
N HIS A 547 13.38 -12.77 -13.47
CA HIS A 547 12.77 -14.04 -13.05
C HIS A 547 13.07 -14.32 -11.57
N GLY A 548 12.00 -14.48 -10.79
CA GLY A 548 12.04 -14.73 -9.34
C GLY A 548 12.52 -16.13 -8.95
N TYR A 549 13.57 -16.68 -9.58
CA TYR A 549 14.04 -18.04 -9.31
C TYR A 549 14.68 -18.25 -7.93
N LYS A 550 14.73 -17.22 -7.08
CA LYS A 550 15.22 -17.34 -5.69
C LYS A 550 14.51 -18.47 -4.93
N TRP A 551 13.22 -18.70 -5.21
CA TRP A 551 12.46 -19.76 -4.56
C TRP A 551 13.05 -21.16 -4.76
N THR A 552 13.74 -21.40 -5.87
CA THR A 552 14.33 -22.70 -6.21
C THR A 552 15.38 -23.17 -5.19
N GLU A 553 15.96 -22.26 -4.40
CA GLU A 553 16.86 -22.61 -3.29
C GLU A 553 16.20 -23.60 -2.30
N ARG A 554 14.89 -23.46 -2.09
CA ARG A 554 14.09 -24.32 -1.19
C ARG A 554 13.55 -25.58 -1.86
N LEU A 555 13.68 -25.69 -3.20
CA LEU A 555 13.08 -26.78 -3.98
C LEU A 555 13.66 -28.16 -3.63
N PRO A 556 14.99 -28.36 -3.45
CA PRO A 556 15.54 -29.66 -3.07
C PRO A 556 15.00 -30.18 -1.73
N ASP A 557 14.96 -29.32 -0.72
CA ASP A 557 14.49 -29.68 0.62
C ASP A 557 12.97 -29.95 0.62
N LEU A 558 12.20 -29.15 -0.11
CA LEU A 558 10.77 -29.39 -0.33
C LEU A 558 10.52 -30.74 -1.02
N CYS A 559 11.25 -31.07 -2.08
CA CYS A 559 11.11 -32.36 -2.76
C CYS A 559 11.53 -33.54 -1.87
N THR A 560 12.57 -33.37 -1.04
CA THR A 560 12.97 -34.35 -0.02
C THR A 560 11.84 -34.58 0.98
N ALA A 561 11.29 -33.51 1.55
CA ALA A 561 10.18 -33.57 2.49
C ALA A 561 8.95 -34.25 1.87
N LEU A 562 8.58 -33.88 0.64
CA LEU A 562 7.45 -34.49 -0.09
C LEU A 562 7.65 -35.99 -0.33
N ARG A 563 8.84 -36.42 -0.77
CA ARG A 563 9.12 -37.86 -1.01
C ARG A 563 9.04 -38.69 0.27
N SER A 564 9.24 -38.10 1.44
CA SER A 564 9.08 -38.77 2.74
C SER A 564 7.61 -39.10 3.07
N LEU A 565 6.64 -38.46 2.39
CA LEU A 565 5.20 -38.57 2.65
C LEU A 565 4.50 -39.60 1.74
N GLY A 566 5.20 -40.65 1.34
CA GLY A 566 4.63 -41.76 0.57
C GLY A 566 4.30 -41.44 -0.90
N PRO A 567 3.38 -42.20 -1.53
CA PRO A 567 3.10 -42.10 -2.97
C PRO A 567 2.53 -40.74 -3.40
N ALA A 568 1.64 -40.15 -2.60
CA ALA A 568 1.03 -38.85 -2.90
C ALA A 568 2.05 -37.72 -2.83
N GLY A 569 2.88 -37.71 -1.78
CA GLY A 569 4.00 -36.78 -1.67
C GLY A 569 5.02 -36.95 -2.80
N THR A 570 5.35 -38.19 -3.19
CA THR A 570 6.23 -38.46 -4.35
C THR A 570 5.63 -37.92 -5.65
N ALA A 571 4.32 -38.06 -5.87
CA ALA A 571 3.66 -37.50 -7.04
C ALA A 571 3.72 -35.96 -7.06
N ALA A 572 3.48 -35.29 -5.93
CA ALA A 572 3.66 -33.84 -5.79
C ALA A 572 5.11 -33.41 -6.04
N ALA A 573 6.09 -34.15 -5.50
CA ALA A 573 7.52 -33.89 -5.67
C ALA A 573 7.98 -33.97 -7.14
N ARG A 574 7.24 -34.67 -8.02
CA ARG A 574 7.51 -34.69 -9.46
C ARG A 574 6.96 -33.46 -10.18
N LEU A 575 5.87 -32.85 -9.72
CA LEU A 575 5.24 -31.72 -10.43
C LEU A 575 6.09 -30.45 -10.38
N LEU A 576 6.71 -30.15 -9.23
CA LEU A 576 7.47 -28.91 -9.02
C LEU A 576 8.75 -28.84 -9.89
N PRO A 577 9.60 -29.90 -9.96
CA PRO A 577 10.72 -29.93 -10.90
C PRO A 577 10.28 -29.85 -12.36
N THR A 578 9.18 -30.52 -12.75
CA THR A 578 8.67 -30.44 -14.13
C THR A 578 8.30 -29.02 -14.52
N GLY A 579 7.52 -28.31 -13.69
CA GLY A 579 7.17 -26.91 -13.97
C GLY A 579 8.39 -25.98 -14.00
N THR A 580 9.33 -26.19 -13.07
CA THR A 580 10.60 -25.43 -13.02
C THR A 580 11.44 -25.67 -14.26
N TRP A 581 11.55 -26.92 -14.74
CA TRP A 581 12.24 -27.25 -15.98
C TRP A 581 11.61 -26.56 -17.20
N ILE A 582 10.28 -26.54 -17.30
CA ILE A 582 9.58 -25.88 -18.42
C ILE A 582 9.87 -24.36 -18.43
N ALA A 583 10.07 -23.73 -17.28
CA ALA A 583 10.48 -22.32 -17.19
C ALA A 583 11.96 -22.13 -17.57
N VAL A 584 12.85 -22.90 -16.94
CA VAL A 584 14.29 -22.79 -17.17
C VAL A 584 14.68 -23.17 -18.60
N ASP A 585 14.08 -24.20 -19.21
CA ASP A 585 14.36 -24.61 -20.59
C ASP A 585 13.91 -23.55 -21.62
N GLU A 586 12.79 -22.87 -21.39
CA GLU A 586 12.38 -21.77 -22.28
C GLU A 586 13.39 -20.62 -22.23
N ASP A 587 13.78 -20.19 -21.03
CA ASP A 587 14.78 -19.13 -20.87
C ASP A 587 16.14 -19.57 -21.44
N LEU A 588 16.56 -20.81 -21.20
CA LEU A 588 17.78 -21.37 -21.79
C LEU A 588 17.73 -21.32 -23.31
N ARG A 589 16.64 -21.75 -23.95
CA ARG A 589 16.49 -21.70 -25.42
C ARG A 589 16.52 -20.28 -25.95
N GLN A 590 15.85 -19.35 -25.28
CA GLN A 590 15.84 -17.94 -25.66
C GLN A 590 17.24 -17.33 -25.59
N TRP A 591 17.93 -17.49 -24.46
CA TRP A 591 19.21 -16.84 -24.24
C TRP A 591 20.35 -17.53 -25.01
N THR A 592 20.33 -18.86 -25.16
CA THR A 592 21.34 -19.56 -25.98
C THR A 592 21.29 -19.18 -27.47
N ALA A 593 20.13 -18.73 -27.97
CA ALA A 593 19.95 -18.21 -29.32
C ALA A 593 20.25 -16.70 -29.46
N THR A 594 20.45 -15.97 -28.35
CA THR A 594 20.72 -14.52 -28.37
C THR A 594 22.14 -14.23 -28.85
N GLY A 595 22.29 -13.37 -29.88
CA GLY A 595 23.58 -13.09 -30.51
C GLY A 595 24.59 -12.35 -29.62
N PRO A 596 24.25 -11.15 -29.08
CA PRO A 596 25.15 -10.36 -28.25
C PRO A 596 25.57 -11.05 -26.96
N ALA A 597 26.87 -11.35 -26.84
CA ALA A 597 27.42 -12.04 -25.68
C ALA A 597 27.32 -11.23 -24.38
N GLU A 598 27.32 -9.89 -24.49
CA GLU A 598 27.20 -8.95 -23.35
C GLU A 598 25.82 -9.04 -22.68
N ILE A 599 24.78 -9.33 -23.48
CA ILE A 599 23.41 -9.53 -22.98
C ILE A 599 23.21 -10.99 -22.58
N ARG A 600 23.66 -11.92 -23.41
CA ARG A 600 23.45 -13.36 -23.22
C ARG A 600 24.14 -13.91 -21.96
N ARG A 601 25.42 -13.59 -21.73
CA ARG A 601 26.22 -14.21 -20.65
C ARG A 601 25.62 -13.97 -19.27
N PRO A 602 25.30 -12.73 -18.85
CA PRO A 602 24.71 -12.49 -17.54
C PRO A 602 23.39 -13.23 -17.34
N ARG A 603 22.57 -13.34 -18.40
CA ARG A 603 21.28 -14.05 -18.34
C ARG A 603 21.45 -15.56 -18.20
N LEU A 604 22.36 -16.16 -18.96
CA LEU A 604 22.65 -17.60 -18.84
C LEU A 604 23.31 -17.95 -17.50
N GLU A 605 24.19 -17.10 -16.99
CA GLU A 605 24.82 -17.29 -15.67
C GLU A 605 23.78 -17.27 -14.54
N GLN A 606 22.78 -16.38 -14.61
CA GLN A 606 21.67 -16.32 -13.65
C GLN A 606 20.82 -17.60 -13.60
N LEU A 607 20.75 -18.37 -14.70
CA LEU A 607 20.02 -19.64 -14.76
C LEU A 607 20.78 -20.84 -14.17
N GLY A 608 22.08 -20.69 -13.88
CA GLY A 608 22.91 -21.79 -13.37
C GLY A 608 22.43 -22.32 -12.01
N LEU A 609 22.11 -21.44 -11.06
CA LEU A 609 21.60 -21.85 -9.75
C LEU A 609 20.23 -22.55 -9.81
N PRO A 610 19.22 -21.98 -10.47
CA PRO A 610 17.91 -22.63 -10.63
C PRO A 610 18.03 -24.01 -11.28
N LEU A 611 18.89 -24.15 -12.29
CA LEU A 611 19.16 -25.44 -12.93
C LEU A 611 19.81 -26.44 -11.96
N GLN A 612 20.77 -25.99 -11.15
CA GLN A 612 21.40 -26.84 -10.14
C GLN A 612 20.39 -27.37 -9.12
N HIS A 613 19.55 -26.49 -8.55
CA HIS A 613 18.52 -26.87 -7.58
C HIS A 613 17.49 -27.81 -8.21
N LEU A 614 17.09 -27.54 -9.46
CA LEU A 614 16.21 -28.41 -10.23
C LEU A 614 16.79 -29.83 -10.36
N LEU A 615 18.06 -29.98 -10.76
CA LEU A 615 18.69 -31.29 -10.95
C LEU A 615 18.84 -32.08 -9.65
N GLN A 616 19.02 -31.38 -8.52
CA GLN A 616 19.01 -31.97 -7.18
C GLN A 616 17.61 -32.47 -6.79
N ALA A 617 16.57 -31.70 -7.10
CA ALA A 617 15.19 -32.01 -6.73
C ALA A 617 14.52 -33.04 -7.65
N ALA A 618 14.90 -33.09 -8.93
CA ALA A 618 14.37 -33.99 -9.95
C ALA A 618 14.62 -35.47 -9.59
N ASP A 619 13.68 -36.34 -9.94
CA ASP A 619 13.95 -37.78 -9.88
C ASP A 619 14.83 -38.25 -11.06
N GLN A 620 15.18 -39.53 -11.06
CA GLN A 620 16.12 -40.09 -12.03
C GLN A 620 15.63 -39.97 -13.49
N GLU A 621 14.32 -40.10 -13.72
CA GLU A 621 13.72 -40.02 -15.05
C GLU A 621 13.74 -38.58 -15.55
N GLN A 622 13.18 -37.65 -14.76
CA GLN A 622 13.18 -36.22 -15.05
C GLN A 622 14.59 -35.69 -15.30
N ARG A 623 15.54 -36.09 -14.45
CA ARG A 623 16.95 -35.71 -14.59
C ARG A 623 17.54 -36.21 -15.90
N THR A 624 17.24 -37.45 -16.29
CA THR A 624 17.74 -38.03 -17.55
C THR A 624 17.20 -37.26 -18.76
N GLU A 625 15.92 -36.90 -18.75
CA GLU A 625 15.29 -36.09 -19.80
C GLU A 625 15.88 -34.68 -19.89
N SER A 626 15.99 -33.97 -18.76
CA SER A 626 16.58 -32.63 -18.72
C SER A 626 18.03 -32.64 -19.22
N LEU A 627 18.85 -33.62 -18.80
CA LEU A 627 20.23 -33.76 -19.26
C LEU A 627 20.32 -34.07 -20.76
N ALA A 628 19.41 -34.88 -21.30
CA ALA A 628 19.36 -35.16 -22.74
C ALA A 628 19.09 -33.89 -23.56
N VAL A 629 18.18 -33.03 -23.09
CA VAL A 629 17.91 -31.74 -23.72
C VAL A 629 19.13 -30.81 -23.63
N LEU A 630 19.76 -30.68 -22.46
CA LEU A 630 20.99 -29.88 -22.29
C LEU A 630 22.13 -30.35 -23.19
N ARG A 631 22.24 -31.67 -23.44
CA ARG A 631 23.22 -32.24 -24.38
C ARG A 631 22.91 -31.89 -25.84
N ALA A 632 21.65 -31.68 -26.20
CA ALA A 632 21.26 -31.29 -27.55
C ALA A 632 21.41 -29.78 -27.83
N GLN A 633 21.53 -28.94 -26.78
CA GLN A 633 21.68 -27.49 -26.93
C GLN A 633 23.01 -27.09 -27.60
N ALA A 634 23.05 -25.87 -28.16
CA ALA A 634 24.27 -25.30 -28.73
C ALA A 634 25.36 -25.07 -27.66
N ASP A 635 26.62 -24.92 -28.08
CA ASP A 635 27.76 -24.73 -27.16
C ASP A 635 27.64 -23.47 -26.29
N THR A 636 26.79 -22.50 -26.65
CA THR A 636 26.47 -21.33 -25.83
C THR A 636 25.89 -21.68 -24.46
N VAL A 637 25.31 -22.88 -24.30
CA VAL A 637 24.83 -23.38 -22.99
C VAL A 637 25.96 -23.49 -21.95
N LEU A 638 27.23 -23.59 -22.39
CA LEU A 638 28.40 -23.59 -21.50
C LEU A 638 28.47 -22.31 -20.65
N GLU A 639 27.94 -21.18 -21.14
CA GLU A 639 27.88 -19.92 -20.39
C GLU A 639 26.95 -20.01 -19.15
N CYS A 640 26.05 -21.00 -19.10
CA CYS A 640 25.26 -21.35 -17.90
C CYS A 640 25.92 -22.49 -17.10
N LEU A 641 26.32 -23.57 -17.78
CA LEU A 641 26.79 -24.79 -17.12
C LEU A 641 28.15 -24.64 -16.44
N MET A 642 29.08 -23.86 -17.01
CA MET A 642 30.41 -23.68 -16.43
C MET A 642 30.37 -22.91 -15.12
N PRO A 643 29.71 -21.73 -15.01
CA PRO A 643 29.50 -21.06 -13.73
C PRO A 643 28.80 -21.95 -12.69
N MET A 644 27.76 -22.69 -13.11
CA MET A 644 27.06 -23.63 -12.24
C MET A 644 28.00 -24.69 -11.66
N LEU A 645 28.80 -25.37 -12.50
CA LEU A 645 29.74 -26.40 -12.06
C LEU A 645 30.85 -25.82 -11.17
N ARG A 646 31.35 -24.62 -11.50
CA ARG A 646 32.36 -23.91 -10.68
C ARG A 646 31.83 -23.64 -9.28
N ARG A 647 30.59 -23.17 -9.18
CA ARG A 647 29.94 -22.88 -7.92
C ARG A 647 29.69 -24.15 -7.12
N ALA A 648 29.15 -25.20 -7.74
CA ALA A 648 28.93 -26.50 -7.10
C ALA A 648 30.22 -27.15 -6.56
N ALA A 649 31.37 -26.88 -7.17
CA ALA A 649 32.66 -27.43 -6.77
C ALA A 649 33.38 -26.67 -5.65
N GLN A 650 32.87 -25.50 -5.23
CA GLN A 650 33.46 -24.75 -4.11
C GLN A 650 33.33 -25.55 -2.81
N ALA A 651 34.36 -25.52 -1.96
CA ALA A 651 34.55 -26.43 -0.81
C ALA A 651 33.47 -26.36 0.28
N GLN A 652 32.51 -25.43 0.18
CA GLN A 652 31.39 -25.22 1.10
C GLN A 652 30.02 -25.28 0.39
N ALA A 653 29.99 -25.47 -0.93
CA ALA A 653 28.75 -25.32 -1.71
C ALA A 653 27.92 -26.62 -1.74
N LEU A 654 28.53 -27.78 -2.03
CA LEU A 654 27.81 -29.06 -2.09
C LEU A 654 28.67 -30.30 -1.79
N PRO A 655 28.22 -31.23 -0.93
CA PRO A 655 28.88 -32.51 -0.71
C PRO A 655 29.00 -33.34 -2.00
N THR A 656 30.09 -34.12 -2.12
CA THR A 656 30.38 -34.93 -3.32
C THR A 656 29.28 -35.91 -3.67
N ASP A 657 28.66 -36.55 -2.68
CA ASP A 657 27.58 -37.50 -2.91
C ASP A 657 26.32 -36.82 -3.45
N THR A 658 26.00 -35.61 -2.96
CA THR A 658 24.88 -34.81 -3.47
C THR A 658 25.14 -34.35 -4.90
N ARG A 659 26.38 -33.99 -5.26
CA ARG A 659 26.75 -33.65 -6.64
C ARG A 659 26.55 -34.82 -7.61
N ARG A 660 26.95 -36.02 -7.19
CA ARG A 660 26.74 -37.27 -7.94
C ARG A 660 25.26 -37.59 -8.08
N ALA A 661 24.52 -37.54 -6.97
CA ALA A 661 23.09 -37.79 -6.96
C ALA A 661 22.35 -36.83 -7.89
N ALA A 662 22.73 -35.55 -7.93
CA ALA A 662 22.15 -34.55 -8.83
C ALA A 662 22.59 -34.70 -10.31
N GLY A 663 23.46 -35.65 -10.64
CA GLY A 663 23.93 -35.88 -12.01
C GLY A 663 24.91 -34.82 -12.54
N LEU A 664 25.52 -34.01 -11.66
CA LEU A 664 26.46 -32.97 -12.07
C LEU A 664 27.74 -33.55 -12.70
N ASP A 665 28.14 -34.77 -12.34
CA ASP A 665 29.23 -35.51 -12.99
C ASP A 665 28.92 -35.79 -14.47
N THR A 666 27.64 -35.99 -14.82
CA THR A 666 27.21 -36.14 -16.22
C THR A 666 27.30 -34.82 -16.96
N VAL A 667 26.85 -33.72 -16.33
CA VAL A 667 26.98 -32.37 -16.89
C VAL A 667 28.45 -32.02 -17.12
N ALA A 668 29.34 -32.31 -16.16
CA ALA A 668 30.77 -32.06 -16.26
C ALA A 668 31.42 -32.87 -17.40
N ARG A 669 31.03 -34.14 -17.58
CA ARG A 669 31.50 -34.97 -18.71
C ARG A 669 31.02 -34.43 -20.06
N ASP A 670 29.76 -34.02 -20.15
CA ASP A 670 29.21 -33.45 -21.38
C ASP A 670 29.89 -32.10 -21.72
N CYS A 671 30.13 -31.24 -20.72
CA CYS A 671 30.91 -30.00 -20.87
C CYS A 671 32.35 -30.29 -21.32
N THR A 672 33.00 -31.31 -20.73
CA THR A 672 34.34 -31.76 -21.13
C THR A 672 34.37 -32.15 -22.61
N GLY A 673 33.37 -32.91 -23.07
CA GLY A 673 33.24 -33.31 -24.48
C GLY A 673 33.10 -32.11 -25.42
N ARG A 674 32.21 -31.16 -25.09
CA ARG A 674 32.02 -29.92 -25.86
C ARG A 674 33.30 -29.07 -25.93
N LEU A 675 33.95 -28.86 -24.79
CA LEU A 675 35.18 -28.07 -24.71
C LEU A 675 36.33 -28.72 -25.48
N ARG A 676 36.49 -30.05 -25.41
CA ARG A 676 37.45 -30.78 -26.25
C ARG A 676 37.16 -30.59 -27.74
N ALA A 677 35.89 -30.64 -28.15
CA ALA A 677 35.51 -30.38 -29.53
C ALA A 677 35.83 -28.94 -29.95
N ILE A 678 35.58 -27.94 -29.10
CA ILE A 678 35.90 -26.53 -29.36
C ILE A 678 37.42 -26.34 -29.50
N VAL A 679 38.22 -26.92 -28.61
CA VAL A 679 39.70 -26.86 -28.66
C VAL A 679 40.26 -27.64 -29.85
N ALA A 680 39.60 -28.72 -30.29
CA ALA A 680 40.02 -29.47 -31.48
C ALA A 680 39.71 -28.75 -32.80
N ARG A 681 38.84 -27.73 -32.82
CA ARG A 681 38.54 -26.95 -34.04
C ARG A 681 39.83 -26.28 -34.56
N GLN A 682 40.03 -26.34 -35.87
CA GLN A 682 41.18 -25.72 -36.53
C GLN A 682 41.09 -24.18 -36.39
N LEU A 683 42.23 -23.53 -36.12
CA LEU A 683 42.29 -22.07 -36.08
C LEU A 683 41.94 -21.50 -37.46
N ARG A 684 41.10 -20.47 -37.46
CA ARG A 684 40.77 -19.68 -38.65
C ARG A 684 42.06 -19.15 -39.28
N ALA A 685 42.19 -19.32 -40.59
CA ALA A 685 43.31 -18.77 -41.36
C ALA A 685 43.25 -17.23 -41.35
N ALA A 686 44.40 -16.57 -41.37
CA ALA A 686 44.48 -15.10 -41.25
C ALA A 686 43.76 -14.32 -42.38
N ASP A 687 43.53 -14.98 -43.52
CA ASP A 687 42.85 -14.46 -44.69
C ASP A 687 41.35 -14.82 -44.75
N ASP A 688 40.84 -15.53 -43.74
CA ASP A 688 39.45 -15.99 -43.72
C ASP A 688 38.53 -15.06 -42.92
N TRP A 689 37.91 -14.10 -43.59
CA TRP A 689 36.94 -13.18 -43.00
C TRP A 689 35.49 -13.67 -43.10
N SER A 690 35.25 -14.94 -43.40
CA SER A 690 33.89 -15.46 -43.53
C SER A 690 33.15 -15.51 -42.17
N ILE A 691 31.92 -15.04 -42.13
CA ILE A 691 31.06 -15.08 -40.93
C ILE A 691 29.83 -15.90 -41.30
N ALA A 692 29.63 -17.02 -40.60
CA ALA A 692 28.44 -17.84 -40.77
C ALA A 692 27.25 -17.14 -40.09
N TRP A 693 26.24 -16.78 -40.88
CA TRP A 693 25.01 -16.17 -40.40
C TRP A 693 23.90 -16.43 -41.40
N ILE A 694 22.70 -16.74 -40.88
CA ILE A 694 21.51 -16.96 -41.69
C ILE A 694 20.53 -15.84 -41.37
N GLY A 695 20.07 -15.15 -42.39
CA GLY A 695 19.13 -14.05 -42.23
C GLY A 695 17.67 -14.47 -42.25
N CYS A 696 16.75 -13.51 -42.24
CA CYS A 696 15.31 -13.78 -42.20
C CYS A 696 14.69 -14.13 -43.57
N GLY A 697 15.50 -14.55 -44.53
CA GLY A 697 15.04 -14.96 -45.87
C GLY A 697 14.64 -13.82 -46.83
N CYS A 698 14.79 -12.55 -46.46
CA CYS A 698 14.54 -11.42 -47.37
C CYS A 698 15.77 -11.10 -48.24
N ASP A 699 15.57 -10.38 -49.35
CA ASP A 699 16.64 -10.02 -50.30
C ASP A 699 17.79 -9.23 -49.65
N LEU A 700 17.46 -8.38 -48.67
CA LEU A 700 18.47 -7.63 -47.90
C LEU A 700 19.31 -8.60 -47.05
N CYS A 701 18.67 -9.55 -46.39
CA CYS A 701 19.36 -10.57 -45.61
C CYS A 701 20.21 -11.49 -46.50
N ALA A 702 19.74 -11.87 -47.70
CA ALA A 702 20.52 -12.66 -48.65
C ALA A 702 21.78 -11.91 -49.14
N THR A 703 21.66 -10.60 -49.37
CA THR A 703 22.80 -9.75 -49.73
C THR A 703 23.81 -9.65 -48.58
N LEU A 704 23.33 -9.46 -47.35
CA LEU A 704 24.17 -9.45 -46.15
C LEU A 704 24.87 -10.80 -45.95
N GLU A 705 24.15 -11.91 -46.07
CA GLU A 705 24.68 -13.27 -45.97
C GLU A 705 25.79 -13.52 -47.01
N THR A 706 25.58 -13.11 -48.26
CA THR A 706 26.59 -13.22 -49.31
C THR A 706 27.87 -12.43 -48.97
N PHE A 707 27.71 -11.22 -48.41
CA PHE A 707 28.85 -10.43 -47.92
C PHE A 707 29.57 -11.11 -46.75
N LEU A 708 28.81 -11.61 -45.78
CA LEU A 708 29.34 -12.29 -44.60
C LEU A 708 30.08 -13.58 -44.98
N ALA A 709 29.56 -14.37 -45.92
CA ALA A 709 30.17 -15.63 -46.38
C ALA A 709 31.50 -15.44 -47.13
N SER A 710 31.77 -14.25 -47.69
CA SER A 710 33.01 -14.00 -48.43
C SER A 710 34.25 -14.02 -47.52
N ARG A 711 35.24 -14.85 -47.86
CA ARG A 711 36.52 -14.94 -47.14
C ARG A 711 37.38 -13.68 -47.30
N SER A 712 37.35 -13.04 -48.47
CA SER A 712 38.23 -11.91 -48.80
C SER A 712 37.55 -10.53 -48.75
N ARG A 713 36.22 -10.47 -48.94
CA ARG A 713 35.50 -9.18 -48.96
C ARG A 713 35.30 -8.67 -47.53
N ARG A 714 36.01 -7.57 -47.21
CA ARG A 714 35.98 -6.93 -45.89
C ARG A 714 35.04 -5.74 -45.79
N VAL A 715 34.79 -5.05 -46.91
CA VAL A 715 33.95 -3.85 -46.96
C VAL A 715 32.82 -4.04 -47.99
N LEU A 716 31.62 -3.62 -47.61
CA LEU A 716 30.47 -3.50 -48.49
C LEU A 716 29.89 -2.09 -48.35
N GLU A 717 29.91 -1.34 -49.46
CA GLU A 717 29.18 -0.08 -49.59
C GLU A 717 27.84 -0.37 -50.27
N TRP A 718 26.74 -0.12 -49.58
CA TRP A 718 25.41 -0.55 -50.01
C TRP A 718 24.39 0.61 -49.95
N PRO A 719 24.08 1.24 -51.10
CA PRO A 719 23.05 2.28 -51.17
C PRO A 719 21.67 1.70 -50.87
N LEU A 720 21.02 2.19 -49.81
CA LEU A 720 19.75 1.65 -49.31
C LEU A 720 18.83 2.76 -48.83
N ALA A 721 17.52 2.59 -48.97
CA ALA A 721 16.52 3.47 -48.35
C ALA A 721 16.52 3.35 -46.81
N LYS A 722 15.90 4.30 -46.10
CA LYS A 722 15.91 4.39 -44.63
C LYS A 722 15.49 3.08 -43.95
N ASP A 723 14.38 2.48 -44.39
CA ASP A 723 13.84 1.26 -43.78
C ASP A 723 14.73 0.04 -44.03
N GLY A 724 15.32 -0.05 -45.22
CA GLY A 724 16.29 -1.10 -45.54
C GLY A 724 17.55 -1.00 -44.68
N ARG A 725 18.08 0.22 -44.46
CA ARG A 725 19.22 0.42 -43.55
C ARG A 725 18.87 0.07 -42.10
N ARG A 726 17.71 0.51 -41.61
CA ARG A 726 17.23 0.18 -40.25
C ARG A 726 17.14 -1.33 -40.06
N HIS A 727 16.56 -2.06 -41.03
CA HIS A 727 16.48 -3.51 -40.98
C HIS A 727 17.86 -4.18 -40.85
N VAL A 728 18.82 -3.76 -41.69
CA VAL A 728 20.18 -4.33 -41.68
C VAL A 728 20.92 -4.01 -40.37
N HIS A 729 20.82 -2.78 -39.87
CA HIS A 729 21.35 -2.39 -38.56
C HIS A 729 20.81 -3.31 -37.45
N THR A 730 19.48 -3.44 -37.35
CA THR A 730 18.84 -4.30 -36.34
C THR A 730 19.29 -5.75 -36.45
N ARG A 731 19.44 -6.31 -37.66
CA ARG A 731 19.90 -7.69 -37.86
C ARG A 731 21.35 -7.89 -37.42
N ILE A 732 22.23 -6.94 -37.70
CA ILE A 732 23.63 -6.99 -37.26
C ILE A 732 23.72 -6.92 -35.73
N ASP A 733 22.98 -5.99 -35.11
CA ASP A 733 22.97 -5.80 -33.66
C ASP A 733 22.34 -6.99 -32.93
N SER A 734 21.19 -7.47 -33.38
CA SER A 734 20.50 -8.63 -32.77
C SER A 734 21.28 -9.93 -32.90
N ALA A 735 22.12 -10.08 -33.92
CA ALA A 735 23.00 -11.25 -34.09
C ALA A 735 24.40 -11.05 -33.49
N GLY A 736 24.73 -9.84 -32.99
CA GLY A 736 26.03 -9.53 -32.41
C GLY A 736 27.21 -9.69 -33.37
N LEU A 737 26.99 -9.47 -34.67
CA LEU A 737 28.01 -9.75 -35.70
C LEU A 737 29.22 -8.81 -35.54
N PRO A 738 30.47 -9.29 -35.76
CA PRO A 738 31.69 -8.46 -35.66
C PRO A 738 31.88 -7.56 -36.90
N VAL A 739 30.84 -6.80 -37.26
CA VAL A 739 30.78 -5.89 -38.41
C VAL A 739 30.49 -4.49 -37.93
N LEU A 740 31.40 -3.55 -38.21
CA LEU A 740 31.14 -2.13 -38.05
C LEU A 740 30.14 -1.69 -39.12
N HIS A 741 29.04 -1.07 -38.71
CA HIS A 741 27.97 -0.64 -39.59
C HIS A 741 27.70 0.86 -39.43
N GLN A 742 27.90 1.62 -40.49
CA GLN A 742 27.78 3.09 -40.45
C GLN A 742 27.02 3.59 -41.68
N THR A 743 26.06 4.48 -41.49
CA THR A 743 25.37 5.15 -42.61
C THR A 743 26.18 6.40 -43.02
N ARG A 744 26.78 6.38 -44.21
CA ARG A 744 27.40 7.56 -44.83
C ARG A 744 26.30 8.43 -45.47
N ARG A 745 26.07 9.61 -44.90
CA ARG A 745 25.01 10.55 -45.30
C ARG A 745 25.44 11.46 -46.46
N GLN A 746 25.91 10.87 -47.56
CA GLN A 746 26.32 11.59 -48.78
C GLN A 746 25.64 10.94 -50.00
N GLY A 747 24.94 11.74 -50.82
CA GLY A 747 24.11 11.26 -51.95
C GLY A 747 22.71 10.76 -51.51
N ARG A 748 21.82 10.44 -52.47
CA ARG A 748 20.53 9.78 -52.21
C ARG A 748 20.35 8.60 -53.18
N PRO A 749 20.02 7.38 -52.69
CA PRO A 749 19.87 6.98 -51.28
C PRO A 749 21.20 6.99 -50.50
N TYR A 750 21.15 7.20 -49.17
CA TYR A 750 22.35 7.11 -48.31
C TYR A 750 22.95 5.70 -48.34
N THR A 751 24.27 5.62 -48.23
CA THR A 751 25.02 4.36 -48.31
C THR A 751 25.28 3.79 -46.93
N LEU A 752 24.89 2.54 -46.70
CA LEU A 752 25.29 1.77 -45.54
C LEU A 752 26.66 1.13 -45.81
N VAL A 753 27.66 1.50 -45.02
CA VAL A 753 29.02 0.96 -45.09
C VAL A 753 29.17 -0.10 -44.01
N LEU A 754 29.38 -1.34 -44.44
CA LEU A 754 29.64 -2.48 -43.56
C LEU A 754 31.12 -2.86 -43.65
N THR A 755 31.80 -2.95 -42.51
CA THR A 755 33.22 -3.34 -42.43
C THR A 755 33.40 -4.49 -41.45
N LYS A 756 33.87 -5.64 -41.92
CA LYS A 756 34.26 -6.75 -41.04
C LYS A 756 35.45 -6.34 -40.19
N THR A 757 35.35 -6.56 -38.89
CA THR A 757 36.34 -6.10 -37.92
C THR A 757 37.24 -7.22 -37.45
N GLU A 758 38.43 -6.89 -36.97
CA GLU A 758 39.37 -7.86 -36.37
C GLU A 758 38.81 -8.53 -35.11
N GLN A 759 37.68 -8.02 -34.57
CA GLN A 759 36.94 -8.68 -33.51
C GLN A 759 36.57 -10.13 -33.85
N LEU A 760 36.43 -10.48 -35.14
CA LEU A 760 36.19 -11.86 -35.56
C LEU A 760 37.30 -12.82 -35.06
N PHE A 761 38.57 -12.46 -35.28
CA PHE A 761 39.71 -13.29 -34.90
C PHE A 761 39.97 -13.24 -33.40
N THR A 762 39.88 -12.06 -32.79
CA THR A 762 40.13 -11.92 -31.35
C THR A 762 39.05 -12.62 -30.52
N ARG A 763 37.78 -12.62 -30.95
CA ARG A 763 36.70 -13.38 -30.30
C ARG A 763 36.94 -14.89 -30.36
N GLU A 764 37.31 -15.43 -31.51
CA GLU A 764 37.60 -16.87 -31.65
C GLU A 764 38.81 -17.32 -30.83
N GLN A 765 39.90 -16.54 -30.86
CA GLN A 765 41.07 -16.82 -30.01
C GLN A 765 40.74 -16.73 -28.52
N THR A 766 39.95 -15.73 -28.11
CA THR A 766 39.52 -15.57 -26.72
C THR A 766 38.62 -16.72 -26.28
N ALA A 767 37.63 -17.10 -27.09
CA ALA A 767 36.75 -18.23 -26.84
C ALA A 767 37.53 -19.55 -26.72
N ARG A 768 38.55 -19.76 -27.58
CA ARG A 768 39.42 -20.93 -27.49
C ARG A 768 40.25 -20.94 -26.20
N ARG A 769 40.92 -19.83 -25.85
CA ARG A 769 41.69 -19.72 -24.61
C ARG A 769 40.82 -19.95 -23.38
N GLN A 770 39.60 -19.40 -23.38
CA GLN A 770 38.61 -19.64 -22.33
C GLN A 770 38.23 -21.12 -22.26
N ALA A 771 37.98 -21.77 -23.40
CA ALA A 771 37.67 -23.19 -23.45
C ALA A 771 38.83 -24.08 -22.95
N GLU A 772 40.09 -23.73 -23.25
CA GLU A 772 41.29 -24.42 -22.74
C GLU A 772 41.40 -24.27 -21.21
N ALA A 773 41.15 -23.07 -20.67
CA ALA A 773 41.13 -22.81 -19.24
C ALA A 773 39.98 -23.55 -18.53
N ASP A 774 38.78 -23.55 -19.10
CA ASP A 774 37.61 -24.25 -18.58
C ASP A 774 37.80 -25.78 -18.60
N LEU A 775 38.40 -26.32 -19.68
CA LEU A 775 38.72 -27.74 -19.81
C LEU A 775 39.75 -28.18 -18.76
N THR A 776 40.82 -27.39 -18.60
CA THR A 776 41.86 -27.66 -17.59
C THR A 776 41.24 -27.71 -16.19
N TRP A 777 40.42 -26.71 -15.85
CA TRP A 777 39.74 -26.65 -14.56
C TRP A 777 38.77 -27.83 -14.33
N LEU A 778 37.99 -28.23 -15.34
CA LEU A 778 37.07 -29.37 -15.21
C LEU A 778 37.83 -30.68 -14.97
N THR A 779 38.91 -30.92 -15.72
CA THR A 779 39.69 -32.16 -15.60
C THR A 779 40.38 -32.27 -14.25
N SER A 780 40.85 -31.16 -13.66
CA SER A 780 41.48 -31.16 -12.34
C SER A 780 40.48 -31.27 -11.19
N THR A 781 39.28 -30.71 -11.34
CA THR A 781 38.33 -30.52 -10.23
C THR A 781 37.26 -31.60 -10.16
N TRP A 782 36.81 -32.11 -11.31
CA TRP A 782 35.72 -33.09 -11.42
C TRP A 782 36.19 -34.51 -11.80
N ASN A 783 37.50 -34.75 -11.90
CA ASN A 783 38.10 -36.05 -12.26
C ASN A 783 37.45 -36.72 -13.49
N THR A 784 37.15 -35.93 -14.53
CA THR A 784 36.51 -36.40 -15.77
C THR A 784 37.49 -37.09 -16.72
N LEU A 785 38.33 -37.99 -16.20
CA LEU A 785 39.21 -38.85 -17.01
C LEU A 785 38.36 -39.78 -17.90
N PRO A 786 38.80 -40.06 -19.14
CA PRO A 786 38.03 -40.90 -20.05
C PRO A 786 37.85 -42.31 -19.47
N ALA A 787 36.61 -42.83 -19.52
CA ALA A 787 36.38 -44.26 -19.37
C ALA A 787 37.22 -44.98 -20.43
N GLY A 788 38.07 -45.91 -19.99
CA GLY A 788 38.88 -46.72 -20.88
C GLY A 788 38.03 -47.45 -21.92
N PRO A 789 38.61 -47.81 -23.07
CA PRO A 789 37.88 -48.49 -24.14
C PRO A 789 37.27 -49.80 -23.61
N ARG A 790 35.98 -50.01 -23.92
CA ARG A 790 35.33 -51.32 -23.78
C ARG A 790 35.85 -52.29 -24.81
#